data_AF-A0A3D4U4G8-F1
#
_entry.id   AF-A0A3D4U4G8-F1
#
_cell.length_a   1.000
_cell.length_b   1.000
_cell.length_c   1.000
_cell.angle_alpha   90.00
_cell.angle_beta   90.00
_cell.angle_gamma   90.00
#
_symmetry.space_group_name_H-M   'P 1'
#
loop_
_entity.id
_entity.type
_entity.pdbx_description
1 polymer ?
#
loop_
_entity_poly.entity_id
_entity_poly.type
_entity_poly.pdbx_seq_one_letter_code
_entity_poly.pdbx_strand_id
1 'polypeptide(L)'
;FRNAQLSLAGLPKGLSGKATKTSGFISFQQYPRLQMYVTGFLNEPVPSSFYADGFINIETTQISGLLEISDAKAEDLVQTGLIPEEYRNITGAVSASAAGSYSGGTLAINEARLTFKDGTFAHGFLPRKLEAVTLEASYDGENIKVRQGSARSGATQLELLGAVNVADLQNPLLQDLTLKASNVTWHEWSHLLPLEDWELDGLITAEITASGPLTAPSLRGYAAIENGLVRNLPLDITLSDITANVILADDTIGIRKLQGVWQETAFSVEGKAGNWEEPWLDLRVSGTELDLQKIAAFIPEAASYQIQGKSRITALVSGTASDPEINVEAVVPKGSVMGEPFRDMELLAQYIDKRVDLELAAAAIDGRITGWGSWWPFSSDSLDLVGELQLEGIDAVRAAQFIAPEQPLSDGQLAGNFVIKMGGTAEPRIYGTASLLDAVVAGYHLGPVELAFNYTDAILNLESLLISYGDGLIGAAGQMDADGNLRLQGSGGQIVLDSILASIGVPATGIAEFKFELGGTLQSPAITGDFTISQAAFNQYRLGTLEAVVSLEGTKLTIKDSSLVHPQHQAVIAGVYDLQSNLVQATLRAEGLQLEQAKQAFAPGGLNMAGTAGIYAKVSGPIDQLFIEANVTAQSVRIDTEIFDNLDVNASWDGQRILISNGVIQKGSGTAKISGAYTSDGNIDGLIGISGLDLSELEILRRSGIDLQGQAGLEGRVSGTIAQPVFRGTLAGESIVFSSVPLGSVKG
;
A
#
# COMPACT_ATOMS: atom_id res chain seq x y z
N PHE A 1 -14.08 -68.32 -81.62
CA PHE A 1 -13.29 -67.25 -82.28
C PHE A 1 -11.84 -67.72 -82.50
N ARG A 2 -11.23 -67.48 -83.68
CA ARG A 2 -9.76 -67.58 -83.89
C ARG A 2 -9.23 -66.15 -84.07
N ASN A 3 -8.30 -65.72 -83.22
CA ASN A 3 -7.68 -64.38 -83.22
C ASN A 3 -8.64 -63.19 -83.00
N ALA A 4 -9.59 -63.30 -82.06
CA ALA A 4 -10.38 -62.14 -81.65
C ALA A 4 -9.54 -61.25 -80.71
N GLN A 5 -9.27 -60.01 -81.14
CA GLN A 5 -8.87 -58.93 -80.23
C GLN A 5 -10.15 -58.28 -79.71
N LEU A 6 -10.37 -58.32 -78.40
CA LEU A 6 -11.36 -57.46 -77.77
C LEU A 6 -10.70 -56.11 -77.49
N SER A 7 -11.16 -55.07 -78.19
CA SER A 7 -10.94 -53.69 -77.78
C SER A 7 -11.99 -53.34 -76.74
N LEU A 8 -11.56 -53.04 -75.52
CA LEU A 8 -12.43 -52.56 -74.45
C LEU A 8 -12.64 -51.04 -74.66
N ALA A 9 -13.66 -50.68 -75.44
CA ALA A 9 -14.10 -49.29 -75.53
C ALA A 9 -14.83 -48.88 -74.23
N GLY A 10 -14.47 -47.74 -73.65
CA GLY A 10 -15.05 -47.24 -72.39
C GLY A 10 -14.20 -47.47 -71.13
N LEU A 11 -12.96 -47.94 -71.25
CA LEU A 11 -12.00 -47.92 -70.14
C LEU A 11 -11.69 -46.48 -69.71
N PRO A 12 -11.36 -46.24 -68.42
CA PRO A 12 -10.87 -44.93 -67.97
C PRO A 12 -9.65 -44.46 -68.80
N LYS A 13 -9.48 -43.14 -68.93
CA LYS A 13 -8.34 -42.56 -69.68
C LYS A 13 -7.01 -43.13 -69.17
N GLY A 14 -6.16 -43.61 -70.09
CA GLY A 14 -4.81 -44.13 -69.77
C GLY A 14 -4.70 -45.66 -69.62
N LEU A 15 -5.83 -46.39 -69.60
CA LEU A 15 -5.84 -47.86 -69.56
C LEU A 15 -5.98 -48.44 -70.97
N SER A 16 -5.04 -49.30 -71.37
CA SER A 16 -5.16 -50.12 -72.59
C SER A 16 -4.78 -51.57 -72.29
N GLY A 17 -5.49 -52.52 -72.90
CA GLY A 17 -5.28 -53.95 -72.66
C GLY A 17 -5.56 -54.80 -73.90
N LYS A 18 -4.81 -55.89 -74.07
CA LYS A 18 -5.05 -56.90 -75.11
C LYS A 18 -5.38 -58.22 -74.43
N ALA A 19 -6.61 -58.72 -74.62
CA ALA A 19 -6.99 -60.07 -74.19
C ALA A 19 -6.66 -61.07 -75.30
N THR A 20 -5.99 -62.18 -74.97
CA THR A 20 -5.69 -63.27 -75.91
C THR A 20 -6.17 -64.59 -75.33
N LYS A 21 -7.06 -65.34 -76.02
CA LYS A 21 -7.42 -66.71 -75.63
C LYS A 21 -7.23 -67.70 -76.76
N THR A 22 -6.68 -68.86 -76.40
CA THR A 22 -6.42 -70.05 -77.23
C THR A 22 -7.68 -70.92 -77.41
N SER A 23 -8.05 -71.13 -78.69
CA SER A 23 -8.89 -72.17 -79.35
C SER A 23 -10.07 -72.88 -78.64
N GLY A 24 -11.26 -72.83 -79.28
CA GLY A 24 -12.41 -73.76 -79.10
C GLY A 24 -13.71 -73.23 -79.76
N PHE A 25 -14.62 -74.10 -80.22
CA PHE A 25 -16.01 -73.75 -80.60
C PHE A 25 -16.90 -73.91 -79.35
N ILE A 26 -17.56 -72.85 -78.92
CA ILE A 26 -18.46 -72.81 -77.74
C ILE A 26 -19.81 -72.23 -78.20
N SER A 27 -20.92 -72.89 -77.85
CA SER A 27 -22.25 -72.31 -77.98
C SER A 27 -22.52 -71.36 -76.80
N PHE A 28 -22.71 -70.08 -77.10
CA PHE A 28 -22.97 -69.06 -76.08
C PHE A 28 -24.33 -69.23 -75.37
N GLN A 29 -25.24 -70.04 -75.92
CA GLN A 29 -26.50 -70.43 -75.27
C GLN A 29 -26.31 -71.51 -74.18
N GLN A 30 -25.19 -72.26 -74.18
CA GLN A 30 -24.94 -73.33 -73.19
C GLN A 30 -23.86 -72.94 -72.16
N TYR A 31 -22.95 -72.02 -72.51
CA TYR A 31 -21.85 -71.58 -71.64
C TYR A 31 -21.67 -70.05 -71.75
N PRO A 32 -22.50 -69.26 -71.05
CA PRO A 32 -22.49 -67.80 -71.18
C PRO A 32 -21.31 -67.11 -70.47
N ARG A 33 -20.47 -67.85 -69.72
CA ARG A 33 -19.32 -67.31 -68.98
C ARG A 33 -17.99 -67.54 -69.70
N LEU A 34 -17.26 -66.47 -69.98
CA LEU A 34 -15.90 -66.47 -70.54
C LEU A 34 -14.88 -66.07 -69.48
N GLN A 35 -13.96 -66.97 -69.12
CA GLN A 35 -12.79 -66.57 -68.34
C GLN A 35 -11.79 -65.78 -69.21
N MET A 36 -11.30 -64.67 -68.68
CA MET A 36 -10.29 -63.78 -69.26
C MET A 36 -9.07 -63.66 -68.35
N TYR A 37 -7.91 -63.52 -68.98
CA TYR A 37 -6.67 -63.09 -68.32
C TYR A 37 -6.13 -61.92 -69.12
N VAL A 38 -5.96 -60.76 -68.48
CA VAL A 38 -5.50 -59.53 -69.11
C VAL A 38 -4.26 -59.05 -68.39
N THR A 39 -3.15 -58.97 -69.11
CA THR A 39 -1.94 -58.26 -68.65
C THR A 39 -1.80 -57.00 -69.48
N GLY A 40 -1.52 -55.87 -68.85
CA GLY A 40 -1.31 -54.60 -69.54
C GLY A 40 -0.35 -53.68 -68.80
N PHE A 41 -0.12 -52.51 -69.37
CA PHE A 41 0.73 -51.47 -68.80
C PHE A 41 -0.10 -50.20 -68.58
N LEU A 42 0.16 -49.50 -67.48
CA LEU A 42 -0.37 -48.19 -67.17
C LEU A 42 0.53 -47.15 -67.85
N ASN A 43 -0.02 -46.35 -68.77
CA ASN A 43 0.64 -45.27 -69.52
C ASN A 43 1.98 -45.63 -70.24
N GLU A 44 1.97 -45.64 -71.57
CA GLU A 44 3.23 -45.68 -72.33
C GLU A 44 3.96 -44.32 -72.22
N PRO A 45 5.28 -44.27 -71.92
CA PRO A 45 6.28 -45.34 -72.11
C PRO A 45 6.84 -45.96 -70.81
N VAL A 46 6.24 -45.79 -69.62
CA VAL A 46 6.81 -46.25 -68.33
C VAL A 46 6.00 -47.45 -67.78
N PRO A 47 6.59 -48.65 -67.57
CA PRO A 47 5.82 -49.87 -67.48
C PRO A 47 5.44 -50.19 -66.03
N SER A 48 4.37 -49.58 -65.53
CA SER A 48 3.66 -50.12 -64.36
C SER A 48 2.69 -51.19 -64.85
N SER A 49 2.97 -52.48 -64.62
CA SER A 49 2.15 -53.59 -65.13
C SER A 49 0.94 -53.86 -64.25
N PHE A 50 -0.21 -54.15 -64.88
CA PHE A 50 -1.39 -54.67 -64.20
C PHE A 50 -1.75 -56.06 -64.73
N TYR A 51 -2.31 -56.88 -63.86
CA TYR A 51 -2.85 -58.19 -64.14
C TYR A 51 -4.33 -58.20 -63.76
N ALA A 52 -5.20 -58.73 -64.62
CA ALA A 52 -6.60 -58.95 -64.30
C ALA A 52 -7.01 -60.39 -64.66
N ASP A 53 -7.65 -61.08 -63.72
CA ASP A 53 -8.26 -62.40 -63.92
C ASP A 53 -9.76 -62.29 -63.62
N GLY A 54 -10.61 -62.76 -64.53
CA GLY A 54 -12.05 -62.60 -64.37
C GLY A 54 -12.91 -63.36 -65.36
N PHE A 55 -14.22 -63.17 -65.24
CA PHE A 55 -15.25 -63.77 -66.07
C PHE A 55 -16.11 -62.67 -66.72
N ILE A 56 -16.41 -62.81 -68.02
CA ILE A 56 -17.50 -62.07 -68.68
C ILE A 56 -18.70 -63.00 -68.79
N ASN A 57 -19.86 -62.58 -68.29
CA ASN A 57 -21.13 -63.14 -68.68
C ASN A 57 -21.64 -62.42 -69.93
N ILE A 58 -21.66 -63.11 -71.07
CA ILE A 58 -22.00 -62.51 -72.37
C ILE A 58 -23.49 -62.15 -72.45
N GLU A 59 -24.36 -62.88 -71.75
CA GLU A 59 -25.81 -62.63 -71.75
C GLU A 59 -26.16 -61.38 -70.95
N THR A 60 -25.52 -61.19 -69.80
CA THR A 60 -25.82 -60.08 -68.89
C THR A 60 -24.86 -58.90 -69.03
N THR A 61 -23.85 -59.03 -69.91
CA THR A 61 -22.70 -58.12 -70.06
C THR A 61 -21.93 -57.84 -68.76
N GLN A 62 -22.16 -58.64 -67.72
CA GLN A 62 -21.49 -58.51 -66.43
C GLN A 62 -20.05 -59.03 -66.53
N ILE A 63 -19.10 -58.22 -66.09
CA ILE A 63 -17.70 -58.61 -65.93
C ILE A 63 -17.46 -58.76 -64.43
N SER A 64 -16.82 -59.83 -63.97
CA SER A 64 -16.37 -59.94 -62.57
C SER A 64 -14.95 -60.47 -62.52
N GLY A 65 -14.14 -60.03 -61.57
CA GLY A 65 -12.74 -60.46 -61.53
C GLY A 65 -11.92 -59.74 -60.49
N LEU A 66 -10.67 -60.15 -60.40
CA LEU A 66 -9.61 -59.56 -59.59
C LEU A 66 -8.68 -58.77 -60.51
N LEU A 67 -8.46 -57.50 -60.19
CA LEU A 67 -7.41 -56.66 -60.76
C LEU A 67 -6.28 -56.57 -59.74
N GLU A 68 -5.05 -56.81 -60.17
CA GLU A 68 -3.82 -56.66 -59.40
C GLU A 68 -2.86 -55.71 -60.10
N ILE A 69 -2.25 -54.83 -59.31
CA ILE A 69 -1.20 -53.92 -59.69
C ILE A 69 -0.06 -54.20 -58.72
N SER A 70 1.16 -54.41 -59.22
CA SER A 70 2.32 -54.71 -58.38
C SER A 70 3.42 -53.71 -58.66
N ASP A 71 3.89 -53.07 -57.59
CA ASP A 71 5.02 -52.12 -57.59
C ASP A 71 4.93 -51.03 -58.67
N ALA A 72 3.71 -50.56 -58.95
CA ALA A 72 3.48 -49.43 -59.84
C ALA A 72 3.97 -48.14 -59.22
N LYS A 73 4.47 -47.21 -60.04
CA LYS A 73 4.83 -45.88 -59.54
C LYS A 73 3.57 -45.06 -59.31
N ALA A 74 3.49 -44.41 -58.15
CA ALA A 74 2.37 -43.53 -57.82
C ALA A 74 2.20 -42.41 -58.86
N GLU A 75 3.32 -41.87 -59.36
CA GLU A 75 3.34 -40.82 -60.38
C GLU A 75 2.68 -41.25 -61.71
N ASP A 76 2.73 -42.55 -62.03
CA ASP A 76 2.10 -43.11 -63.23
C ASP A 76 0.57 -43.23 -63.04
N LEU A 77 0.10 -43.55 -61.83
CA LEU A 77 -1.33 -43.66 -61.48
C LEU A 77 -2.03 -42.29 -61.41
N VAL A 78 -1.28 -41.24 -61.09
CA VAL A 78 -1.76 -39.85 -61.19
C VAL A 78 -2.18 -39.53 -62.63
N GLN A 79 -1.37 -39.93 -63.61
CA GLN A 79 -1.62 -39.65 -65.02
C GLN A 79 -2.84 -40.41 -65.58
N THR A 80 -3.25 -41.52 -64.94
CA THR A 80 -4.48 -42.25 -65.31
C THR A 80 -5.75 -41.62 -64.73
N GLY A 81 -5.62 -40.54 -63.93
CA GLY A 81 -6.75 -39.91 -63.24
C GLY A 81 -7.37 -40.76 -62.13
N LEU A 82 -6.67 -41.82 -61.69
CA LEU A 82 -7.09 -42.66 -60.56
C LEU A 82 -6.76 -42.01 -59.21
N ILE A 83 -5.78 -41.09 -59.21
CA ILE A 83 -5.44 -40.24 -58.08
C ILE A 83 -5.92 -38.81 -58.41
N PRO A 84 -6.72 -38.17 -57.54
CA PRO A 84 -7.14 -36.78 -57.74
C PRO A 84 -5.97 -35.81 -57.94
N GLU A 85 -6.22 -34.75 -58.71
CA GLU A 85 -5.25 -33.70 -59.06
C GLU A 85 -4.54 -33.06 -57.86
N GLU A 86 -5.27 -32.88 -56.76
CA GLU A 86 -4.75 -32.32 -55.51
C GLU A 86 -3.64 -33.19 -54.87
N TYR A 87 -3.51 -34.45 -55.29
CA TYR A 87 -2.51 -35.40 -54.80
C TYR A 87 -1.44 -35.75 -55.85
N ARG A 88 -1.28 -34.93 -56.90
CA ARG A 88 -0.27 -35.16 -57.97
C ARG A 88 1.18 -35.27 -57.47
N ASN A 89 1.48 -34.70 -56.31
CA ASN A 89 2.82 -34.67 -55.73
C ASN A 89 3.16 -35.92 -54.90
N ILE A 90 2.33 -36.97 -54.98
CA ILE A 90 2.63 -38.26 -54.35
C ILE A 90 3.65 -39.01 -55.21
N THR A 91 4.71 -39.49 -54.58
CA THR A 91 5.66 -40.43 -55.19
C THR A 91 5.75 -41.72 -54.39
N GLY A 92 6.18 -42.82 -55.00
CA GLY A 92 6.41 -44.09 -54.30
C GLY A 92 5.93 -45.33 -55.05
N ALA A 93 6.08 -46.50 -54.42
CA ALA A 93 5.62 -47.78 -54.97
C ALA A 93 4.22 -48.12 -54.44
N VAL A 94 3.31 -48.45 -55.36
CA VAL A 94 1.93 -48.83 -55.11
C VAL A 94 1.70 -50.26 -55.58
N SER A 95 1.31 -51.13 -54.66
CA SER A 95 0.74 -52.43 -54.96
C SER A 95 -0.72 -52.42 -54.55
N ALA A 96 -1.63 -52.79 -55.45
CA ALA A 96 -3.07 -52.77 -55.20
C ALA A 96 -3.74 -54.02 -55.77
N SER A 97 -4.72 -54.56 -55.07
CA SER A 97 -5.60 -55.61 -55.59
C SER A 97 -7.05 -55.21 -55.38
N ALA A 98 -7.93 -55.40 -56.36
CA ALA A 98 -9.35 -55.09 -56.24
C ALA A 98 -10.18 -56.18 -56.91
N ALA A 99 -11.05 -56.84 -56.14
CA ALA A 99 -12.02 -57.78 -56.68
C ALA A 99 -13.40 -57.13 -56.77
N GLY A 100 -14.06 -57.28 -57.91
CA GLY A 100 -15.32 -56.61 -58.16
C GLY A 100 -16.08 -57.13 -59.36
N SER A 101 -17.17 -56.45 -59.69
CA SER A 101 -17.93 -56.68 -60.91
C SER A 101 -18.40 -55.38 -61.57
N TYR A 102 -18.43 -55.36 -62.89
CA TYR A 102 -18.97 -54.29 -63.71
C TYR A 102 -20.22 -54.81 -64.40
N SER A 103 -21.36 -54.13 -64.19
CA SER A 103 -22.64 -54.51 -64.81
C SER A 103 -23.45 -53.26 -65.11
N GLY A 104 -24.01 -53.17 -66.33
CA GLY A 104 -24.95 -52.11 -66.70
C GLY A 104 -24.40 -50.67 -66.59
N GLY A 105 -23.09 -50.47 -66.69
CA GLY A 105 -22.45 -49.16 -66.54
C GLY A 105 -21.84 -48.89 -65.16
N THR A 106 -22.12 -49.72 -64.17
CA THR A 106 -21.68 -49.54 -62.77
C THR A 106 -20.56 -50.49 -62.42
N LEU A 107 -19.47 -49.98 -61.84
CA LEU A 107 -18.39 -50.76 -61.24
C LEU A 107 -18.66 -50.92 -59.73
N ALA A 108 -18.79 -52.15 -59.27
CA ALA A 108 -18.89 -52.50 -57.85
C ALA A 108 -17.61 -53.22 -57.41
N ILE A 109 -16.92 -52.66 -56.41
CA ILE A 109 -15.74 -53.29 -55.80
C ILE A 109 -16.22 -53.93 -54.49
N ASN A 110 -15.96 -55.23 -54.32
CA ASN A 110 -16.37 -55.98 -53.13
C ASN A 110 -15.24 -56.03 -52.10
N GLU A 111 -14.01 -56.15 -52.56
CA GLU A 111 -12.82 -56.13 -51.70
C GLU A 111 -11.67 -55.46 -52.43
N ALA A 112 -10.84 -54.72 -51.70
CA ALA A 112 -9.58 -54.23 -52.22
C ALA A 112 -8.49 -54.25 -51.16
N ARG A 113 -7.23 -54.30 -51.58
CA ARG A 113 -6.05 -54.08 -50.74
C ARG A 113 -5.15 -53.08 -51.43
N LEU A 114 -4.53 -52.22 -50.64
CA LEU A 114 -3.59 -51.21 -51.09
C LEU A 114 -2.38 -51.26 -50.16
N THR A 115 -1.21 -51.38 -50.76
CA THR A 115 0.08 -51.23 -50.09
C THR A 115 0.84 -50.11 -50.78
N PHE A 116 1.23 -49.12 -50.02
CA PHE A 116 2.06 -48.00 -50.44
C PHE A 116 3.36 -48.04 -49.68
N LYS A 117 4.51 -47.90 -50.36
CA LYS A 117 5.84 -47.99 -49.76
C LYS A 117 6.77 -46.92 -50.28
N ASP A 118 7.67 -46.48 -49.38
CA ASP A 118 8.73 -45.50 -49.63
C ASP A 118 8.23 -44.21 -50.31
N GLY A 119 7.01 -43.81 -49.94
CA GLY A 119 6.36 -42.69 -50.59
C GLY A 119 6.73 -41.33 -50.03
N THR A 120 6.41 -40.30 -50.79
CA THR A 120 6.41 -38.91 -50.30
C THR A 120 5.06 -38.26 -50.55
N PHE A 121 4.65 -37.37 -49.64
CA PHE A 121 3.39 -36.63 -49.73
C PHE A 121 3.62 -35.17 -49.33
N ALA A 122 3.30 -34.23 -50.22
CA ALA A 122 3.43 -32.81 -49.94
C ALA A 122 2.05 -32.14 -50.07
N HIS A 123 1.66 -31.39 -49.04
CA HIS A 123 0.42 -30.62 -49.03
C HIS A 123 0.63 -29.30 -48.29
N GLY A 124 -0.07 -28.23 -48.69
CA GLY A 124 0.15 -26.88 -48.15
C GLY A 124 -0.19 -26.67 -46.67
N PHE A 125 -0.90 -27.61 -46.03
CA PHE A 125 -1.17 -27.53 -44.58
C PHE A 125 -0.02 -28.09 -43.73
N LEU A 126 0.83 -28.95 -44.33
CA LEU A 126 1.96 -29.55 -43.65
C LEU A 126 3.13 -28.58 -43.68
N PRO A 127 3.87 -28.43 -42.57
CA PRO A 127 5.05 -27.57 -42.56
C PRO A 127 6.19 -28.10 -43.44
N ARG A 128 6.25 -29.42 -43.62
CA ARG A 128 7.18 -30.11 -44.49
C ARG A 128 6.48 -31.28 -45.18
N LYS A 129 7.01 -31.72 -46.32
CA LYS A 129 6.54 -32.95 -46.96
C LYS A 129 6.73 -34.15 -46.03
N LEU A 130 5.78 -35.09 -46.08
CA LEU A 130 5.94 -36.41 -45.50
C LEU A 130 6.88 -37.25 -46.37
N GLU A 131 7.76 -38.01 -45.72
CA GLU A 131 8.69 -38.95 -46.33
C GLU A 131 8.54 -40.34 -45.72
N ALA A 132 9.06 -41.35 -46.43
CA ALA A 132 8.95 -42.77 -46.06
C ALA A 132 7.51 -43.17 -45.71
N VAL A 133 6.55 -42.63 -46.46
CA VAL A 133 5.14 -42.93 -46.28
C VAL A 133 4.94 -44.41 -46.63
N THR A 134 4.47 -45.16 -45.65
CA THR A 134 4.06 -46.55 -45.79
C THR A 134 2.60 -46.65 -45.39
N LEU A 135 1.77 -47.29 -46.22
CA LEU A 135 0.35 -47.48 -45.95
C LEU A 135 -0.08 -48.89 -46.36
N GLU A 136 -0.70 -49.63 -45.47
CA GLU A 136 -1.40 -50.88 -45.74
C GLU A 136 -2.88 -50.68 -45.40
N ALA A 137 -3.71 -50.63 -46.43
CA ALA A 137 -5.15 -50.45 -46.31
C ALA A 137 -5.91 -51.59 -47.00
N SER A 138 -7.09 -51.92 -46.49
CA SER A 138 -8.01 -52.90 -47.10
C SER A 138 -9.42 -52.35 -47.13
N TYR A 139 -10.14 -52.61 -48.21
CA TYR A 139 -11.56 -52.32 -48.38
C TYR A 139 -12.35 -53.63 -48.38
N ASP A 140 -13.47 -53.69 -47.66
CA ASP A 140 -14.32 -54.90 -47.54
C ASP A 140 -15.74 -54.72 -48.10
N GLY A 141 -15.95 -53.71 -48.95
CA GLY A 141 -17.24 -53.38 -49.54
C GLY A 141 -18.00 -52.30 -48.77
N GLU A 142 -17.60 -52.05 -47.52
CA GLU A 142 -18.19 -50.99 -46.69
C GLU A 142 -17.13 -50.16 -45.96
N ASN A 143 -16.01 -50.73 -45.54
CA ASN A 143 -15.01 -50.05 -44.71
C ASN A 143 -13.63 -50.05 -45.36
N ILE A 144 -12.95 -48.91 -45.34
CA ILE A 144 -11.52 -48.78 -45.59
C ILE A 144 -10.80 -48.91 -44.26
N LYS A 145 -10.09 -50.01 -44.03
CA LYS A 145 -9.32 -50.32 -42.82
C LYS A 145 -7.84 -50.06 -43.06
N VAL A 146 -7.25 -49.13 -42.32
CA VAL A 146 -5.81 -48.88 -42.29
C VAL A 146 -5.19 -49.78 -41.22
N ARG A 147 -4.43 -50.79 -41.66
CA ARG A 147 -3.74 -51.76 -40.79
C ARG A 147 -2.38 -51.27 -40.34
N GLN A 148 -1.74 -50.46 -41.18
CA GLN A 148 -0.46 -49.84 -40.89
C GLN A 148 -0.35 -48.57 -41.74
N GLY A 149 -0.32 -47.40 -41.12
CA GLY A 149 0.08 -46.16 -41.76
C GLY A 149 1.26 -45.60 -40.99
N SER A 150 2.35 -45.25 -41.66
CA SER A 150 3.48 -44.57 -41.02
C SER A 150 4.12 -43.56 -41.96
N ALA A 151 4.53 -42.42 -41.43
CA ALA A 151 5.26 -41.39 -42.19
C ALA A 151 6.22 -40.62 -41.27
N ARG A 152 7.17 -39.91 -41.87
CA ARG A 152 8.03 -38.95 -41.16
C ARG A 152 7.97 -37.57 -41.79
N SER A 153 8.08 -36.53 -40.98
CA SER A 153 8.20 -35.14 -41.41
C SER A 153 9.33 -34.48 -40.62
N GLY A 154 10.52 -34.40 -41.21
CA GLY A 154 11.71 -34.02 -40.45
C GLY A 154 11.99 -35.01 -39.31
N ALA A 155 11.95 -34.54 -38.06
CA ALA A 155 12.10 -35.37 -36.87
C ALA A 155 10.78 -36.02 -36.40
N THR A 156 9.63 -35.49 -36.84
CA THR A 156 8.30 -35.97 -36.45
C THR A 156 8.00 -37.33 -37.06
N GLN A 157 7.52 -38.25 -36.24
CA GLN A 157 7.02 -39.56 -36.66
C GLN A 157 5.50 -39.57 -36.53
N LEU A 158 4.82 -40.12 -37.55
CA LEU A 158 3.37 -40.22 -37.62
C LEU A 158 2.98 -41.68 -37.83
N GLU A 159 1.97 -42.15 -37.10
CA GLU A 159 1.34 -43.45 -37.32
C GLU A 159 -0.18 -43.30 -37.44
N LEU A 160 -0.80 -43.98 -38.40
CA LEU A 160 -2.23 -43.93 -38.65
C LEU A 160 -2.81 -45.35 -38.64
N LEU A 161 -3.84 -45.57 -37.84
CA LEU A 161 -4.54 -46.84 -37.70
C LEU A 161 -6.04 -46.60 -37.54
N GLY A 162 -6.87 -47.55 -37.97
CA GLY A 162 -8.32 -47.49 -37.76
C GLY A 162 -9.10 -47.74 -39.04
N ALA A 163 -10.36 -47.34 -39.07
CA ALA A 163 -11.22 -47.57 -40.22
C ALA A 163 -12.10 -46.37 -40.57
N VAL A 164 -12.52 -46.31 -41.84
CA VAL A 164 -13.50 -45.37 -42.34
C VAL A 164 -14.59 -46.16 -43.06
N ASN A 165 -15.84 -46.07 -42.60
CA ASN A 165 -16.98 -46.58 -43.32
C ASN A 165 -17.32 -45.64 -44.48
N VAL A 166 -17.38 -46.20 -45.67
CA VAL A 166 -17.61 -45.50 -46.95
C VAL A 166 -18.79 -46.12 -47.70
N ALA A 167 -19.69 -46.84 -47.00
CA ALA A 167 -20.91 -47.39 -47.57
C ALA A 167 -21.81 -46.29 -48.16
N ASP A 168 -21.83 -45.12 -47.50
CA ASP A 168 -22.30 -43.85 -48.08
C ASP A 168 -21.10 -42.93 -48.35
N LEU A 169 -20.68 -42.86 -49.61
CA LEU A 169 -19.57 -41.99 -50.05
C LEU A 169 -19.84 -40.50 -49.85
N GLN A 170 -21.10 -40.08 -49.70
CA GLN A 170 -21.45 -38.69 -49.40
C GLN A 170 -21.30 -38.36 -47.90
N ASN A 171 -21.42 -39.37 -47.03
CA ASN A 171 -21.37 -39.23 -45.58
C ASN A 171 -20.49 -40.31 -44.93
N PRO A 172 -19.17 -40.32 -45.22
CA PRO A 172 -18.27 -41.30 -44.63
C PRO A 172 -18.21 -41.16 -43.10
N LEU A 173 -18.10 -42.29 -42.40
CA LEU A 173 -18.02 -42.35 -40.94
C LEU A 173 -16.66 -42.88 -40.50
N LEU A 174 -15.94 -42.11 -39.69
CA LEU A 174 -14.72 -42.54 -39.01
C LEU A 174 -15.07 -43.58 -37.94
N GLN A 175 -14.33 -44.66 -37.89
CA GLN A 175 -14.43 -45.75 -36.91
C GLN A 175 -13.09 -45.89 -36.19
N ASP A 176 -12.91 -45.11 -35.13
CA ASP A 176 -11.71 -45.07 -34.29
C ASP A 176 -10.43 -44.91 -35.11
N LEU A 177 -10.42 -43.87 -35.97
CA LEU A 177 -9.24 -43.51 -36.74
C LEU A 177 -8.25 -42.79 -35.83
N THR A 178 -7.19 -43.49 -35.41
CA THR A 178 -6.15 -42.99 -34.51
C THR A 178 -4.92 -42.53 -35.27
N LEU A 179 -4.53 -41.27 -35.02
CA LEU A 179 -3.25 -40.68 -35.40
C LEU A 179 -2.35 -40.60 -34.17
N LYS A 180 -1.19 -41.25 -34.19
CA LYS A 180 -0.11 -41.06 -33.22
C LYS A 180 0.96 -40.20 -33.84
N ALA A 181 1.44 -39.22 -33.08
CA ALA A 181 2.51 -38.33 -33.47
C ALA A 181 3.54 -38.26 -32.34
N SER A 182 4.82 -38.42 -32.66
CA SER A 182 5.92 -38.26 -31.70
C SER A 182 7.00 -37.36 -32.29
N ASN A 183 7.75 -36.69 -31.41
CA ASN A 183 8.76 -35.70 -31.77
C ASN A 183 8.20 -34.58 -32.68
N VAL A 184 6.99 -34.11 -32.38
CA VAL A 184 6.39 -32.96 -33.06
C VAL A 184 7.03 -31.70 -32.48
N THR A 185 7.81 -30.99 -33.29
CA THR A 185 8.42 -29.71 -32.88
C THR A 185 7.38 -28.60 -32.93
N TRP A 186 7.00 -28.03 -31.78
CA TRP A 186 5.88 -27.10 -31.66
C TRP A 186 6.03 -25.89 -32.60
N HIS A 187 7.23 -25.32 -32.70
CA HIS A 187 7.50 -24.16 -33.57
C HIS A 187 7.14 -24.40 -35.04
N GLU A 188 7.36 -25.61 -35.56
CA GLU A 188 7.07 -25.93 -36.96
C GLU A 188 5.57 -26.04 -37.24
N TRP A 189 4.75 -26.23 -36.22
CA TRP A 189 3.30 -26.42 -36.35
C TRP A 189 2.50 -25.24 -35.77
N SER A 190 3.18 -24.19 -35.32
CA SER A 190 2.58 -23.01 -34.70
C SER A 190 1.72 -22.20 -35.69
N HIS A 191 1.97 -22.30 -37.00
CA HIS A 191 1.17 -21.64 -38.05
C HIS A 191 -0.29 -22.13 -38.12
N LEU A 192 -0.59 -23.26 -37.48
CA LEU A 192 -1.95 -23.77 -37.36
C LEU A 192 -2.72 -23.16 -36.19
N LEU A 193 -2.03 -22.42 -35.30
CA LEU A 193 -2.63 -21.77 -34.15
C LEU A 193 -2.78 -20.27 -34.44
N PRO A 194 -3.93 -19.65 -34.10
CA PRO A 194 -4.16 -18.23 -34.29
C PRO A 194 -3.49 -17.40 -33.17
N LEU A 195 -2.17 -17.56 -33.00
CA LEU A 195 -1.39 -16.92 -31.94
C LEU A 195 -0.35 -15.97 -32.54
N GLU A 196 -0.82 -14.81 -33.01
CA GLU A 196 0.06 -13.71 -33.47
C GLU A 196 0.92 -13.21 -32.30
N ASP A 197 2.19 -12.89 -32.55
CA ASP A 197 3.17 -12.40 -31.56
C ASP A 197 3.59 -13.39 -30.45
N TRP A 198 3.17 -14.66 -30.54
CA TRP A 198 3.64 -15.72 -29.66
C TRP A 198 4.66 -16.63 -30.36
N GLU A 199 5.82 -16.82 -29.73
CA GLU A 199 6.78 -17.85 -30.13
C GLU A 199 6.56 -19.09 -29.29
N LEU A 200 6.35 -20.23 -29.94
CA LEU A 200 6.13 -21.52 -29.31
C LEU A 200 7.23 -22.48 -29.74
N ASP A 201 7.83 -23.19 -28.80
CA ASP A 201 8.80 -24.26 -29.06
C ASP A 201 8.63 -25.39 -28.03
N GLY A 202 9.21 -26.55 -28.31
CA GLY A 202 9.11 -27.76 -27.48
C GLY A 202 8.78 -29.02 -28.29
N LEU A 203 8.78 -30.16 -27.60
CA LEU A 203 8.47 -31.46 -28.19
C LEU A 203 7.07 -31.91 -27.76
N ILE A 204 6.23 -32.23 -28.74
CA ILE A 204 4.87 -32.73 -28.53
C ILE A 204 4.83 -34.22 -28.91
N THR A 205 4.22 -35.01 -28.04
CA THR A 205 3.76 -36.38 -28.34
C THR A 205 2.25 -36.41 -28.19
N ALA A 206 1.54 -36.86 -29.21
CA ALA A 206 0.08 -36.85 -29.23
C ALA A 206 -0.49 -38.15 -29.81
N GLU A 207 -1.65 -38.55 -29.31
CA GLU A 207 -2.45 -39.63 -29.86
C GLU A 207 -3.90 -39.16 -29.89
N ILE A 208 -4.45 -39.00 -31.09
CA ILE A 208 -5.79 -38.47 -31.33
C ILE A 208 -6.57 -39.53 -32.11
N THR A 209 -7.75 -39.88 -31.61
CA THR A 209 -8.69 -40.80 -32.23
C THR A 209 -9.93 -40.04 -32.64
N ALA A 210 -10.35 -40.23 -33.89
CA ALA A 210 -11.51 -39.60 -34.49
C ALA A 210 -12.58 -40.65 -34.83
N SER A 211 -13.83 -40.37 -34.46
CA SER A 211 -14.98 -41.26 -34.69
C SER A 211 -16.23 -40.46 -35.07
N GLY A 212 -17.16 -41.05 -35.83
CA GLY A 212 -18.37 -40.38 -36.30
C GLY A 212 -18.24 -39.74 -37.69
N PRO A 213 -19.14 -38.83 -38.09
CA PRO A 213 -19.14 -38.25 -39.44
C PRO A 213 -17.84 -37.51 -39.77
N LEU A 214 -17.28 -37.72 -40.97
CA LEU A 214 -16.04 -37.04 -41.40
C LEU A 214 -16.15 -35.50 -41.39
N THR A 215 -17.36 -34.96 -41.59
CA THR A 215 -17.64 -33.52 -41.58
C THR A 215 -17.68 -32.92 -40.17
N ALA A 216 -17.90 -33.73 -39.14
CA ALA A 216 -17.98 -33.31 -37.74
C ALA A 216 -17.59 -34.47 -36.81
N PRO A 217 -16.29 -34.88 -36.80
CA PRO A 217 -15.86 -36.02 -36.02
C PRO A 217 -15.82 -35.71 -34.53
N SER A 218 -16.18 -36.69 -33.71
CA SER A 218 -15.84 -36.71 -32.28
C SER A 218 -14.37 -37.04 -32.14
N LEU A 219 -13.65 -36.24 -31.33
CA LEU A 219 -12.20 -36.35 -31.16
C LEU A 219 -11.88 -36.75 -29.73
N ARG A 220 -11.00 -37.72 -29.53
CA ARG A 220 -10.50 -38.09 -28.19
C ARG A 220 -9.03 -38.36 -28.23
N GLY A 221 -8.29 -37.91 -27.24
CA GLY A 221 -6.84 -38.12 -27.28
C GLY A 221 -6.11 -37.67 -26.05
N TYR A 222 -4.80 -37.86 -26.08
CA TYR A 222 -3.88 -37.24 -25.14
C TYR A 222 -2.76 -36.54 -25.90
N ALA A 223 -2.24 -35.48 -25.30
CA ALA A 223 -1.03 -34.81 -25.75
C ALA A 223 -0.12 -34.56 -24.55
N ALA A 224 1.17 -34.76 -24.73
CA ALA A 224 2.22 -34.43 -23.80
C ALA A 224 3.16 -33.41 -24.46
N ILE A 225 3.52 -32.37 -23.71
CA ILE A 225 4.50 -31.36 -24.12
C ILE A 225 5.70 -31.49 -23.19
N GLU A 226 6.91 -31.50 -23.75
CA GLU A 226 8.18 -31.52 -23.02
C GLU A 226 9.10 -30.40 -23.51
N ASN A 227 9.85 -29.81 -22.57
CA ASN A 227 10.79 -28.71 -22.81
C ASN A 227 10.13 -27.54 -23.59
N GLY A 228 8.87 -27.24 -23.26
CA GLY A 228 8.13 -26.19 -23.94
C GLY A 228 8.66 -24.80 -23.58
N LEU A 229 8.68 -23.93 -24.58
CA LEU A 229 9.02 -22.52 -24.47
C LEU A 229 7.87 -21.73 -25.09
N VAL A 230 7.36 -20.75 -24.35
CA VAL A 230 6.33 -19.84 -24.82
C VAL A 230 6.81 -18.42 -24.56
N ARG A 231 6.90 -17.60 -25.61
CA ARG A 231 7.26 -16.18 -25.51
C ARG A 231 6.18 -15.30 -26.09
N ASN A 232 5.84 -14.24 -25.40
CA ASN A 232 5.03 -13.15 -25.92
C ASN A 232 5.90 -11.89 -25.97
N LEU A 233 6.24 -11.43 -27.17
CA LEU A 233 7.14 -10.28 -27.36
C LEU A 233 6.51 -8.95 -26.90
N PRO A 234 5.22 -8.65 -27.17
CA PRO A 234 4.59 -7.41 -26.71
C PRO A 234 4.55 -7.25 -25.18
N LEU A 235 4.36 -8.35 -24.45
CA LEU A 235 4.27 -8.36 -22.99
C LEU A 235 5.60 -8.67 -22.28
N ASP A 236 6.66 -8.96 -23.04
CA ASP A 236 7.96 -9.44 -22.52
C ASP A 236 7.82 -10.64 -21.55
N ILE A 237 6.89 -11.54 -21.86
CA ILE A 237 6.64 -12.75 -21.07
C ILE A 237 7.39 -13.91 -21.72
N THR A 238 8.24 -14.59 -20.93
CA THR A 238 8.87 -15.85 -21.32
C THR A 238 8.57 -16.93 -20.30
N LEU A 239 7.92 -18.00 -20.74
CA LEU A 239 7.67 -19.22 -19.99
C LEU A 239 8.57 -20.33 -20.55
N SER A 240 9.35 -20.97 -19.69
CA SER A 240 10.29 -22.04 -20.07
C SER A 240 10.02 -23.32 -19.30
N ASP A 241 10.71 -24.39 -19.71
CA ASP A 241 10.63 -25.72 -19.08
C ASP A 241 9.20 -26.24 -18.96
N ILE A 242 8.33 -25.87 -19.91
CA ILE A 242 6.93 -26.24 -19.89
C ILE A 242 6.82 -27.75 -20.11
N THR A 243 6.23 -28.42 -19.14
CA THR A 243 5.80 -29.82 -19.22
C THR A 243 4.30 -29.88 -19.03
N ALA A 244 3.57 -30.42 -20.00
CA ALA A 244 2.11 -30.48 -19.96
C ALA A 244 1.60 -31.88 -20.30
N ASN A 245 0.57 -32.33 -19.58
CA ASN A 245 -0.21 -33.52 -19.87
C ASN A 245 -1.67 -33.11 -20.07
N VAL A 246 -2.17 -33.36 -21.27
CA VAL A 246 -3.43 -32.82 -21.76
C VAL A 246 -4.28 -33.96 -22.31
N ILE A 247 -5.58 -33.92 -22.05
CA ILE A 247 -6.57 -34.85 -22.59
C ILE A 247 -7.53 -34.07 -23.47
N LEU A 248 -7.71 -34.51 -24.71
CA LEU A 248 -8.74 -34.00 -25.61
C LEU A 248 -9.99 -34.86 -25.51
N ALA A 249 -11.14 -34.24 -25.30
CA ALA A 249 -12.46 -34.86 -25.39
C ALA A 249 -13.39 -33.89 -26.14
N ASP A 250 -13.61 -34.19 -27.41
CA ASP A 250 -14.30 -33.38 -28.40
C ASP A 250 -13.68 -31.98 -28.53
N ASP A 251 -14.40 -30.95 -28.12
CA ASP A 251 -13.95 -29.56 -28.12
C ASP A 251 -13.30 -29.14 -26.79
N THR A 252 -13.22 -30.05 -25.81
CA THR A 252 -12.73 -29.78 -24.47
C THR A 252 -11.33 -30.34 -24.29
N ILE A 253 -10.41 -29.49 -23.85
CA ILE A 253 -9.09 -29.83 -23.35
C ILE A 253 -9.11 -29.90 -21.83
N GLY A 254 -8.82 -31.07 -21.27
CA GLY A 254 -8.50 -31.25 -19.86
C GLY A 254 -7.00 -31.20 -19.61
N ILE A 255 -6.54 -30.19 -18.87
CA ILE A 255 -5.17 -30.03 -18.42
C ILE A 255 -5.02 -30.80 -17.10
N ARG A 256 -4.44 -32.00 -17.18
CA ARG A 256 -4.19 -32.83 -15.98
C ARG A 256 -3.08 -32.27 -15.12
N LYS A 257 -2.05 -31.75 -15.77
CA LYS A 257 -0.88 -31.17 -15.14
C LYS A 257 -0.11 -30.37 -16.18
N LEU A 258 0.01 -29.08 -15.98
CA LEU A 258 0.96 -28.22 -16.67
C LEU A 258 1.89 -27.61 -15.63
N GLN A 259 3.19 -27.67 -15.85
CA GLN A 259 4.20 -27.02 -15.02
C GLN A 259 5.17 -26.26 -15.91
N GLY A 260 5.71 -25.15 -15.42
CA GLY A 260 6.72 -24.39 -16.13
C GLY A 260 7.40 -23.38 -15.21
N VAL A 261 8.29 -22.59 -15.79
CA VAL A 261 9.03 -21.53 -15.11
C VAL A 261 8.75 -20.21 -15.80
N TRP A 262 8.38 -19.18 -15.02
CA TRP A 262 8.26 -17.80 -15.47
C TRP A 262 9.26 -16.94 -14.69
N GLN A 263 10.27 -16.40 -15.39
CA GLN A 263 11.29 -15.52 -14.82
C GLN A 263 11.82 -16.04 -13.44
N GLU A 264 12.26 -17.29 -13.38
CA GLU A 264 12.76 -18.02 -12.18
C GLU A 264 11.69 -18.56 -11.21
N THR A 265 10.41 -18.27 -11.43
CA THR A 265 9.32 -18.76 -10.60
C THR A 265 8.67 -20.00 -11.21
N ALA A 266 8.57 -21.09 -10.44
CA ALA A 266 7.78 -22.25 -10.83
C ALA A 266 6.27 -21.98 -10.71
N PHE A 267 5.53 -22.34 -11.76
CA PHE A 267 4.07 -22.32 -11.77
C PHE A 267 3.49 -23.67 -12.21
N SER A 268 2.24 -23.91 -11.85
CA SER A 268 1.46 -25.05 -12.30
C SER A 268 0.03 -24.64 -12.68
N VAL A 269 -0.52 -25.30 -13.69
CA VAL A 269 -1.91 -25.13 -14.14
C VAL A 269 -2.58 -26.50 -14.23
N GLU A 270 -3.79 -26.59 -13.71
CA GLU A 270 -4.69 -27.73 -13.85
C GLU A 270 -6.09 -27.23 -14.18
N GLY A 271 -6.91 -28.03 -14.86
CA GLY A 271 -8.28 -27.63 -15.15
C GLY A 271 -8.73 -28.02 -16.56
N LYS A 272 -9.65 -27.24 -17.13
CA LYS A 272 -10.21 -27.47 -18.45
C LYS A 272 -10.39 -26.17 -19.22
N ALA A 273 -10.36 -26.28 -20.53
CA ALA A 273 -10.79 -25.24 -21.46
C ALA A 273 -11.53 -25.91 -22.63
N GLY A 274 -12.46 -25.23 -23.27
CA GLY A 274 -13.16 -25.81 -24.42
C GLY A 274 -13.92 -24.77 -25.23
N ASN A 275 -14.64 -25.23 -26.26
CA ASN A 275 -15.35 -24.41 -27.24
C ASN A 275 -14.42 -23.44 -28.01
N TRP A 276 -13.73 -23.92 -29.05
CA TRP A 276 -12.71 -23.16 -29.77
C TRP A 276 -13.18 -21.86 -30.44
N GLU A 277 -14.48 -21.71 -30.71
CA GLU A 277 -15.05 -20.49 -31.28
C GLU A 277 -15.22 -19.39 -30.22
N GLU A 278 -15.70 -19.77 -29.02
CA GLU A 278 -15.84 -18.92 -27.84
C GLU A 278 -15.24 -19.63 -26.62
N PRO A 279 -13.90 -19.58 -26.46
CA PRO A 279 -13.22 -20.40 -25.47
C PRO A 279 -13.68 -20.09 -24.05
N TRP A 280 -14.12 -21.12 -23.32
CA TRP A 280 -14.35 -21.04 -21.89
C TRP A 280 -13.16 -21.62 -21.12
N LEU A 281 -12.95 -21.11 -19.91
CA LEU A 281 -11.85 -21.48 -19.02
C LEU A 281 -12.42 -21.98 -17.68
N ASP A 282 -11.78 -22.99 -17.10
CA ASP A 282 -11.97 -23.46 -15.71
C ASP A 282 -10.61 -23.98 -15.24
N LEU A 283 -9.75 -23.06 -14.80
CA LEU A 283 -8.34 -23.30 -14.53
C LEU A 283 -7.99 -22.96 -13.08
N ARG A 284 -7.22 -23.85 -12.44
CA ARG A 284 -6.50 -23.58 -11.22
C ARG A 284 -5.03 -23.34 -11.56
N VAL A 285 -4.58 -22.11 -11.35
CA VAL A 285 -3.19 -21.70 -11.45
C VAL A 285 -2.60 -21.64 -10.05
N SER A 286 -1.37 -22.12 -9.89
CA SER A 286 -0.66 -22.02 -8.61
C SER A 286 0.80 -21.71 -8.86
N GLY A 287 1.39 -20.92 -7.98
CA GLY A 287 2.77 -20.50 -8.11
C GLY A 287 3.42 -20.30 -6.74
N THR A 288 4.70 -20.61 -6.66
CA THR A 288 5.49 -20.51 -5.42
C THR A 288 6.74 -19.71 -5.67
N GLU A 289 7.13 -18.90 -4.68
CA GLU A 289 8.31 -18.02 -4.78
C GLU A 289 8.15 -16.94 -5.87
N LEU A 290 6.91 -16.49 -6.14
CA LEU A 290 6.65 -15.41 -7.08
C LEU A 290 7.23 -14.10 -6.55
N ASP A 291 8.11 -13.51 -7.33
CA ASP A 291 8.70 -12.22 -7.03
C ASP A 291 7.68 -11.10 -7.25
N LEU A 292 7.27 -10.43 -6.17
CA LEU A 292 6.30 -9.34 -6.23
C LEU A 292 6.81 -8.15 -7.05
N GLN A 293 8.13 -7.94 -7.13
CA GLN A 293 8.70 -6.86 -7.92
C GLN A 293 8.45 -7.10 -9.43
N LYS A 294 8.52 -8.37 -9.86
CA LYS A 294 8.25 -8.77 -11.24
C LYS A 294 6.77 -8.65 -11.59
N ILE A 295 5.88 -8.96 -10.64
CA ILE A 295 4.43 -8.74 -10.82
C ILE A 295 4.11 -7.24 -10.88
N ALA A 296 4.70 -6.44 -9.98
CA ALA A 296 4.51 -4.99 -9.94
C ALA A 296 4.96 -4.30 -11.23
N ALA A 297 5.90 -4.89 -12.00
CA ALA A 297 6.33 -4.34 -13.29
C ALA A 297 5.22 -4.27 -14.35
N PHE A 298 4.15 -5.07 -14.22
CA PHE A 298 2.97 -4.97 -15.10
C PHE A 298 2.01 -3.84 -14.73
N ILE A 299 2.23 -3.19 -13.58
CA ILE A 299 1.41 -2.09 -13.07
C ILE A 299 2.33 -0.86 -12.96
N PRO A 300 2.43 0.00 -13.99
CA PRO A 300 3.38 1.11 -14.02
C PRO A 300 3.33 2.00 -12.75
N GLU A 301 2.15 2.21 -12.18
CA GLU A 301 1.92 2.98 -10.96
C GLU A 301 2.54 2.30 -9.73
N ALA A 302 2.61 0.96 -9.72
CA ALA A 302 3.18 0.17 -8.64
C ALA A 302 4.71 0.34 -8.50
N ALA A 303 5.39 0.76 -9.56
CA ALA A 303 6.84 0.93 -9.56
C ALA A 303 7.33 1.94 -8.52
N SER A 304 6.52 2.97 -8.25
CA SER A 304 6.84 4.00 -7.25
C SER A 304 6.86 3.45 -5.81
N TYR A 305 6.11 2.38 -5.52
CA TYR A 305 5.97 1.81 -4.18
C TYR A 305 7.08 0.83 -3.80
N GLN A 306 8.01 0.51 -4.70
CA GLN A 306 9.17 -0.36 -4.43
C GLN A 306 8.79 -1.66 -3.71
N ILE A 307 7.75 -2.33 -4.19
CA ILE A 307 7.21 -3.55 -3.58
C ILE A 307 8.22 -4.68 -3.76
N GLN A 308 8.60 -5.32 -2.65
CA GLN A 308 9.50 -6.46 -2.62
C GLN A 308 8.91 -7.58 -1.78
N GLY A 309 9.24 -8.81 -2.12
CA GLY A 309 8.80 -9.99 -1.39
C GLY A 309 8.57 -11.16 -2.31
N LYS A 310 8.46 -12.34 -1.71
CA LYS A 310 8.13 -13.57 -2.43
C LYS A 310 6.79 -14.07 -1.97
N SER A 311 5.93 -14.43 -2.92
CA SER A 311 4.57 -14.86 -2.66
C SER A 311 4.33 -16.31 -3.06
N ARG A 312 3.36 -16.92 -2.38
CA ARG A 312 2.64 -18.10 -2.86
C ARG A 312 1.29 -17.63 -3.34
N ILE A 313 0.92 -17.99 -4.57
CA ILE A 313 -0.35 -17.58 -5.18
C ILE A 313 -1.12 -18.82 -5.63
N THR A 314 -2.42 -18.83 -5.40
CA THR A 314 -3.38 -19.70 -6.07
C THR A 314 -4.40 -18.82 -6.76
N ALA A 315 -4.67 -19.05 -8.05
CA ALA A 315 -5.71 -18.35 -8.78
C ALA A 315 -6.68 -19.36 -9.41
N LEU A 316 -7.98 -19.08 -9.35
CA LEU A 316 -9.03 -19.79 -10.05
C LEU A 316 -9.53 -18.87 -11.17
N VAL A 317 -9.39 -19.34 -12.41
CA VAL A 317 -9.81 -18.61 -13.62
C VAL A 317 -11.00 -19.33 -14.22
N SER A 318 -12.13 -18.64 -14.32
CA SER A 318 -13.36 -19.16 -14.91
C SER A 318 -13.95 -18.18 -15.94
N GLY A 319 -15.02 -18.57 -16.64
CA GLY A 319 -15.71 -17.69 -17.60
C GLY A 319 -15.18 -17.86 -19.03
N THR A 320 -15.38 -16.85 -19.87
CA THR A 320 -14.88 -16.88 -21.26
C THR A 320 -13.48 -16.27 -21.33
N ALA A 321 -12.67 -16.67 -22.31
CA ALA A 321 -11.34 -16.10 -22.51
C ALA A 321 -11.37 -14.59 -22.79
N SER A 322 -12.49 -14.08 -23.33
CA SER A 322 -12.71 -12.64 -23.54
C SER A 322 -13.20 -11.88 -22.31
N ASP A 323 -13.78 -12.60 -21.33
CA ASP A 323 -14.33 -12.02 -20.09
C ASP A 323 -14.16 -13.01 -18.93
N PRO A 324 -12.91 -13.16 -18.43
CA PRO A 324 -12.62 -14.12 -17.38
C PRO A 324 -12.97 -13.56 -16.00
N GLU A 325 -13.43 -14.43 -15.12
CA GLU A 325 -13.47 -14.20 -13.68
C GLU A 325 -12.21 -14.82 -13.04
N ILE A 326 -11.48 -14.06 -12.23
CA ILE A 326 -10.23 -14.52 -11.61
C ILE A 326 -10.31 -14.31 -10.10
N ASN A 327 -10.30 -15.40 -9.33
CA ASN A 327 -10.21 -15.37 -7.87
C ASN A 327 -8.80 -15.74 -7.44
N VAL A 328 -8.12 -14.88 -6.67
CA VAL A 328 -6.72 -14.99 -6.30
C VAL A 328 -6.59 -15.02 -4.78
N GLU A 329 -5.85 -16.01 -4.28
CA GLU A 329 -5.36 -16.05 -2.91
C GLU A 329 -3.84 -15.97 -2.94
N ALA A 330 -3.27 -15.02 -2.21
CA ALA A 330 -1.83 -14.86 -2.10
C ALA A 330 -1.38 -14.72 -0.65
N VAL A 331 -0.24 -15.35 -0.34
CA VAL A 331 0.43 -15.23 0.96
C VAL A 331 1.86 -14.78 0.72
N VAL A 332 2.27 -13.72 1.42
CA VAL A 332 3.61 -13.13 1.37
C VAL A 332 4.19 -13.17 2.78
N PRO A 333 5.03 -14.19 3.11
CA PRO A 333 5.54 -14.34 4.47
C PRO A 333 6.37 -13.15 4.95
N LYS A 334 7.13 -12.53 4.04
CA LYS A 334 7.95 -11.36 4.30
C LYS A 334 8.09 -10.54 3.01
N GLY A 335 8.03 -9.23 3.16
CA GLY A 335 8.27 -8.29 2.08
C GLY A 335 8.50 -6.89 2.60
N SER A 336 8.55 -5.93 1.69
CA SER A 336 8.57 -4.52 2.02
C SER A 336 7.80 -3.70 0.99
N VAL A 337 7.21 -2.59 1.45
CA VAL A 337 6.63 -1.55 0.60
C VAL A 337 7.31 -0.24 0.99
N MET A 338 7.84 0.51 0.03
CA MET A 338 8.57 1.77 0.27
C MET A 338 9.71 1.65 1.28
N GLY A 339 10.37 0.48 1.32
CA GLY A 339 11.41 0.16 2.30
C GLY A 339 10.90 -0.29 3.67
N GLU A 340 9.60 -0.16 3.96
CA GLU A 340 9.04 -0.62 5.22
C GLU A 340 8.73 -2.11 5.22
N PRO A 341 9.27 -2.87 6.18
CA PRO A 341 9.06 -4.31 6.23
C PRO A 341 7.65 -4.64 6.70
N PHE A 342 7.05 -5.63 6.05
CA PHE A 342 5.85 -6.30 6.52
C PHE A 342 6.07 -7.82 6.61
N ARG A 343 5.21 -8.48 7.37
CA ARG A 343 5.21 -9.94 7.55
C ARG A 343 3.81 -10.49 7.44
N ASP A 344 3.75 -11.76 7.08
CA ASP A 344 2.53 -12.57 7.11
C ASP A 344 1.36 -11.88 6.39
N MET A 345 1.64 -11.31 5.20
CA MET A 345 0.61 -10.65 4.40
C MET A 345 -0.24 -11.70 3.70
N GLU A 346 -1.54 -11.62 3.94
CA GLU A 346 -2.58 -12.39 3.26
C GLU A 346 -3.33 -11.45 2.32
N LEU A 347 -3.60 -11.90 1.11
CA LEU A 347 -4.25 -11.13 0.07
C LEU A 347 -5.29 -12.01 -0.63
N LEU A 348 -6.51 -11.51 -0.69
CA LEU A 348 -7.60 -12.08 -1.48
C LEU A 348 -7.95 -11.06 -2.55
N ALA A 349 -8.00 -11.46 -3.82
CA ALA A 349 -8.43 -10.58 -4.90
C ALA A 349 -9.41 -11.28 -5.83
N GLN A 350 -10.38 -10.53 -6.34
CA GLN A 350 -11.32 -11.00 -7.36
C GLN A 350 -11.32 -10.02 -8.52
N TYR A 351 -11.12 -10.52 -9.73
CA TYR A 351 -11.37 -9.78 -10.96
C TYR A 351 -12.67 -10.29 -11.59
N ILE A 352 -13.66 -9.40 -11.72
CA ILE A 352 -14.96 -9.69 -12.32
C ILE A 352 -15.53 -8.42 -12.95
N ASP A 353 -16.17 -8.51 -14.12
CA ASP A 353 -16.79 -7.36 -14.81
C ASP A 353 -15.86 -6.14 -14.95
N LYS A 354 -14.57 -6.39 -15.21
CA LYS A 354 -13.49 -5.38 -15.30
C LYS A 354 -13.18 -4.61 -14.00
N ARG A 355 -13.73 -5.04 -12.87
CA ARG A 355 -13.43 -4.56 -11.52
C ARG A 355 -12.45 -5.51 -10.85
N VAL A 356 -11.51 -4.99 -10.09
CA VAL A 356 -10.71 -5.75 -9.12
C VAL A 356 -11.16 -5.38 -7.73
N ASP A 357 -11.60 -6.38 -6.96
CA ASP A 357 -11.81 -6.30 -5.52
C ASP A 357 -10.60 -6.94 -4.82
N LEU A 358 -10.16 -6.35 -3.72
CA LEU A 358 -8.99 -6.75 -2.95
C LEU A 358 -9.28 -6.66 -1.47
N GLU A 359 -8.88 -7.68 -0.72
CA GLU A 359 -8.77 -7.65 0.73
C GLU A 359 -7.33 -8.01 1.11
N LEU A 360 -6.79 -7.33 2.11
CA LEU A 360 -5.45 -7.59 2.62
C LEU A 360 -5.40 -7.54 4.13
N ALA A 361 -4.47 -8.30 4.69
CA ALA A 361 -4.08 -8.23 6.08
C ALA A 361 -2.57 -8.48 6.20
N ALA A 362 -1.85 -7.64 6.93
CA ALA A 362 -0.41 -7.79 7.14
C ALA A 362 0.01 -7.30 8.52
N ALA A 363 1.09 -7.86 9.07
CA ALA A 363 1.79 -7.28 10.21
C ALA A 363 2.86 -6.31 9.70
N ALA A 364 2.78 -5.04 10.08
CA ALA A 364 3.71 -4.00 9.62
C ALA A 364 3.86 -2.93 10.71
N ILE A 365 5.04 -2.31 10.78
CA ILE A 365 5.34 -1.21 11.72
C ILE A 365 4.93 -1.59 13.17
N ASP A 366 5.28 -2.82 13.57
CA ASP A 366 5.01 -3.41 14.88
C ASP A 366 3.52 -3.51 15.29
N GLY A 367 2.60 -3.32 14.33
CA GLY A 367 1.16 -3.53 14.49
C GLY A 367 0.55 -4.35 13.35
N ARG A 368 -0.76 -4.19 13.14
CA ARG A 368 -1.54 -4.85 12.10
C ARG A 368 -2.20 -3.83 11.18
N ILE A 369 -2.12 -4.10 9.88
CA ILE A 369 -2.80 -3.36 8.83
C ILE A 369 -3.78 -4.32 8.16
N THR A 370 -5.04 -3.93 8.07
CA THR A 370 -6.05 -4.61 7.25
C THR A 370 -6.67 -3.62 6.31
N GLY A 371 -7.10 -4.08 5.13
CA GLY A 371 -7.81 -3.20 4.22
C GLY A 371 -8.59 -3.96 3.17
N TRP A 372 -9.53 -3.26 2.56
CA TRP A 372 -10.23 -3.73 1.38
C TRP A 372 -10.33 -2.60 0.36
N GLY A 373 -10.46 -2.92 -0.91
CA GLY A 373 -10.67 -1.93 -1.94
C GLY A 373 -11.15 -2.51 -3.25
N SER A 374 -11.79 -1.66 -4.04
CA SER A 374 -12.30 -1.96 -5.37
C SER A 374 -11.80 -0.91 -6.36
N TRP A 375 -11.26 -1.32 -7.50
CA TRP A 375 -10.88 -0.42 -8.58
C TRP A 375 -11.16 -0.99 -9.97
N TRP A 376 -11.21 -0.11 -10.98
CA TRP A 376 -11.39 -0.47 -12.38
C TRP A 376 -10.09 -0.20 -13.16
N PRO A 377 -9.17 -1.17 -13.28
CA PRO A 377 -7.85 -0.93 -13.89
C PRO A 377 -7.89 -0.67 -15.41
N PHE A 378 -9.01 -1.02 -16.07
CA PHE A 378 -9.13 -0.96 -17.54
C PHE A 378 -10.16 0.08 -18.03
N SER A 379 -10.62 1.00 -17.18
CA SER A 379 -11.45 2.14 -17.62
C SER A 379 -10.57 3.17 -18.32
N SER A 380 -10.94 3.53 -19.56
CA SER A 380 -10.13 4.39 -20.45
C SER A 380 -9.98 5.84 -19.98
N ASP A 381 -10.81 6.28 -19.04
CA ASP A 381 -10.98 7.71 -18.76
C ASP A 381 -10.51 8.12 -17.34
N SER A 382 -10.35 7.16 -16.42
CA SER A 382 -9.89 7.42 -15.05
C SER A 382 -9.75 6.18 -14.16
N LEU A 383 -8.93 6.30 -13.10
CA LEU A 383 -8.91 5.36 -11.98
C LEU A 383 -10.02 5.70 -11.00
N ASP A 384 -11.08 4.90 -10.99
CA ASP A 384 -12.07 4.90 -9.92
C ASP A 384 -11.62 3.89 -8.85
N LEU A 385 -11.42 4.36 -7.62
CA LEU A 385 -10.96 3.59 -6.47
C LEU A 385 -11.82 3.91 -5.26
N VAL A 386 -12.29 2.88 -4.57
CA VAL A 386 -12.81 2.99 -3.21
C VAL A 386 -12.11 1.95 -2.35
N GLY A 387 -11.72 2.32 -1.14
CA GLY A 387 -11.16 1.36 -0.20
C GLY A 387 -11.20 1.85 1.22
N GLU A 388 -10.93 0.93 2.12
CA GLU A 388 -10.83 1.15 3.56
C GLU A 388 -9.53 0.54 4.07
N LEU A 389 -8.86 1.24 4.96
CA LEU A 389 -7.64 0.82 5.61
C LEU A 389 -7.83 0.96 7.12
N GLN A 390 -7.62 -0.12 7.85
CA GLN A 390 -7.64 -0.14 9.30
C GLN A 390 -6.22 -0.42 9.83
N LEU A 391 -5.82 0.39 10.80
CA LEU A 391 -4.56 0.31 11.51
C LEU A 391 -4.83 -0.06 12.96
N GLU A 392 -4.07 -1.03 13.50
CA GLU A 392 -4.16 -1.45 14.89
C GLU A 392 -2.75 -1.61 15.49
N GLY A 393 -2.46 -0.83 16.54
CA GLY A 393 -1.22 -0.94 17.31
C GLY A 393 0.04 -0.59 16.53
N ILE A 394 -0.05 0.29 15.53
CA ILE A 394 1.09 0.73 14.72
C ILE A 394 2.04 1.57 15.58
N ASP A 395 3.35 1.32 15.51
CA ASP A 395 4.35 2.18 16.14
C ASP A 395 4.26 3.59 15.54
N ALA A 396 3.78 4.54 16.35
CA ALA A 396 3.50 5.89 15.89
C ALA A 396 4.76 6.70 15.63
N VAL A 397 5.88 6.38 16.30
CA VAL A 397 7.17 7.04 16.10
C VAL A 397 7.71 6.69 14.72
N ARG A 398 7.69 5.40 14.36
CA ARG A 398 8.09 4.93 13.03
C ARG A 398 7.17 5.50 11.95
N ALA A 399 5.85 5.49 12.18
CA ALA A 399 4.90 6.09 11.25
C ALA A 399 5.13 7.61 11.06
N ALA A 400 5.40 8.35 12.13
CA ALA A 400 5.64 9.79 12.09
C ALA A 400 6.93 10.15 11.32
N GLN A 401 7.97 9.32 11.40
CA GLN A 401 9.24 9.53 10.68
C GLN A 401 9.07 9.54 9.15
N PHE A 402 8.02 8.89 8.61
CA PHE A 402 7.69 8.96 7.17
C PHE A 402 7.19 10.32 6.73
N ILE A 403 6.50 11.03 7.63
CA ILE A 403 5.81 12.29 7.33
C ILE A 403 6.70 13.47 7.70
N ALA A 404 7.25 13.45 8.91
CA ALA A 404 8.10 14.48 9.48
C ALA A 404 9.30 13.82 10.18
N PRO A 405 10.46 13.71 9.51
CA PRO A 405 11.65 13.09 10.11
C PRO A 405 12.10 13.78 11.41
N GLU A 406 11.94 15.10 11.47
CA GLU A 406 12.19 15.90 12.67
C GLU A 406 10.87 16.11 13.42
N GLN A 407 10.57 15.19 14.33
CA GLN A 407 9.32 15.19 15.09
C GLN A 407 9.59 14.91 16.59
N PRO A 408 8.79 15.50 17.52
CA PRO A 408 9.01 15.40 18.97
C PRO A 408 8.37 14.19 19.67
N LEU A 409 7.56 13.40 18.98
CA LEU A 409 7.00 12.11 19.42
C LEU A 409 8.12 11.07 19.60
N SER A 410 8.22 10.53 20.80
CA SER A 410 9.25 9.57 21.21
C SER A 410 8.68 8.21 21.62
N ASP A 411 7.36 8.12 21.80
CA ASP A 411 6.65 6.87 22.07
C ASP A 411 5.17 7.04 21.68
N GLY A 412 4.47 5.92 21.43
CA GLY A 412 3.03 5.89 21.20
C GLY A 412 2.56 4.83 20.20
N GLN A 413 1.29 4.44 20.31
CA GLN A 413 0.64 3.49 19.40
C GLN A 413 -0.50 4.15 18.63
N LEU A 414 -0.46 4.03 17.30
CA LEU A 414 -1.46 4.52 16.36
C LEU A 414 -2.45 3.41 16.00
N ALA A 415 -3.73 3.73 16.11
CA ALA A 415 -4.81 2.96 15.51
C ALA A 415 -5.73 3.90 14.73
N GLY A 416 -6.46 3.39 13.74
CA GLY A 416 -7.34 4.24 12.95
C GLY A 416 -8.04 3.49 11.84
N ASN A 417 -9.02 4.17 11.24
CA ASN A 417 -9.74 3.69 10.08
C ASN A 417 -9.83 4.80 9.03
N PHE A 418 -9.51 4.47 7.78
CA PHE A 418 -9.38 5.43 6.68
C PHE A 418 -10.12 4.91 5.47
N VAL A 419 -11.10 5.66 4.99
CA VAL A 419 -11.80 5.41 3.72
C VAL A 419 -11.20 6.30 2.66
N ILE A 420 -10.66 5.70 1.61
CA ILE A 420 -10.05 6.37 0.46
C ILE A 420 -11.02 6.29 -0.72
N LYS A 421 -11.27 7.41 -1.38
CA LYS A 421 -12.11 7.52 -2.58
C LYS A 421 -11.39 8.33 -3.64
N MET A 422 -11.26 7.78 -4.83
CA MET A 422 -10.77 8.46 -6.02
C MET A 422 -11.75 8.19 -7.14
N GLY A 423 -12.07 9.21 -7.93
CA GLY A 423 -12.89 9.04 -9.12
C GLY A 423 -12.45 10.01 -10.18
N GLY A 424 -12.33 9.58 -11.43
CA GLY A 424 -11.81 10.50 -12.45
C GLY A 424 -10.29 10.71 -12.34
N THR A 425 -9.85 11.85 -12.85
CA THR A 425 -8.54 12.45 -12.57
C THR A 425 -8.54 13.29 -11.29
N ALA A 426 -9.53 13.10 -10.40
CA ALA A 426 -9.68 13.91 -9.21
C ALA A 426 -8.64 13.52 -8.15
N GLU A 427 -8.29 14.49 -7.29
CA GLU A 427 -7.46 14.23 -6.12
C GLU A 427 -8.15 13.22 -5.18
N PRO A 428 -7.36 12.40 -4.45
CA PRO A 428 -7.91 11.44 -3.50
C PRO A 428 -8.66 12.16 -2.39
N ARG A 429 -9.86 11.65 -2.08
CA ARG A 429 -10.60 12.03 -0.89
C ARG A 429 -10.38 10.98 0.19
N ILE A 430 -10.00 11.40 1.37
CA ILE A 430 -9.74 10.51 2.50
C ILE A 430 -10.64 10.94 3.65
N TYR A 431 -11.34 10.00 4.26
CA TYR A 431 -12.14 10.21 5.48
C TYR A 431 -11.61 9.26 6.53
N GLY A 432 -11.41 9.70 7.75
CA GLY A 432 -10.94 8.76 8.75
C GLY A 432 -10.97 9.24 10.17
N THR A 433 -10.75 8.27 11.05
CA THR A 433 -10.48 8.48 12.46
C THR A 433 -9.14 7.87 12.81
N ALA A 434 -8.43 8.50 13.75
CA ALA A 434 -7.19 7.99 14.29
C ALA A 434 -7.16 8.20 15.80
N SER A 435 -6.56 7.27 16.52
CA SER A 435 -6.27 7.37 17.94
C SER A 435 -4.79 7.11 18.16
N LEU A 436 -4.14 8.00 18.88
CA LEU A 436 -2.77 7.82 19.36
C LEU A 436 -2.81 7.63 20.87
N LEU A 437 -2.36 6.45 21.32
CA LEU A 437 -2.32 6.04 22.72
C LEU A 437 -0.90 6.07 23.25
N ASP A 438 -0.77 6.27 24.57
CA ASP A 438 0.50 6.28 25.31
C ASP A 438 1.57 7.20 24.70
N ALA A 439 1.13 8.33 24.13
CA ALA A 439 1.99 9.23 23.39
C ALA A 439 2.95 9.98 24.32
N VAL A 440 4.23 10.05 23.93
CA VAL A 440 5.22 10.91 24.60
C VAL A 440 5.74 11.94 23.64
N VAL A 441 5.38 13.21 23.83
CA VAL A 441 5.74 14.32 22.96
C VAL A 441 6.65 15.30 23.71
N ALA A 442 7.87 15.53 23.20
CA ALA A 442 8.87 16.40 23.82
C ALA A 442 9.13 16.07 25.31
N GLY A 443 9.04 14.79 25.69
CA GLY A 443 9.21 14.30 27.06
C GLY A 443 7.96 14.36 27.95
N TYR A 444 6.83 14.85 27.43
CA TYR A 444 5.55 14.90 28.16
C TYR A 444 4.65 13.75 27.75
N HIS A 445 4.13 13.03 28.75
CA HIS A 445 3.11 12.01 28.54
C HIS A 445 1.77 12.69 28.24
N LEU A 446 1.20 12.37 27.10
CA LEU A 446 -0.17 12.72 26.76
C LEU A 446 -1.07 11.52 27.07
N GLY A 447 -2.32 11.80 27.45
CA GLY A 447 -3.36 10.79 27.37
C GLY A 447 -3.76 10.52 25.91
N PRO A 448 -4.88 9.80 25.70
CA PRO A 448 -5.37 9.52 24.35
C PRO A 448 -5.53 10.80 23.52
N VAL A 449 -5.00 10.75 22.30
CA VAL A 449 -5.23 11.74 21.26
C VAL A 449 -6.16 11.13 20.21
N GLU A 450 -7.36 11.67 20.06
CA GLU A 450 -8.35 11.21 19.09
C GLU A 450 -8.51 12.27 18.00
N LEU A 451 -8.55 11.80 16.75
CA LEU A 451 -8.66 12.63 15.56
C LEU A 451 -9.78 12.09 14.67
N ALA A 452 -10.65 12.97 14.18
CA ALA A 452 -11.55 12.74 13.07
C ALA A 452 -11.26 13.78 11.99
N PHE A 453 -11.07 13.34 10.75
CA PHE A 453 -10.67 14.22 9.66
C PHE A 453 -11.26 13.80 8.32
N ASN A 454 -11.29 14.76 7.40
CA ASN A 454 -11.43 14.51 5.98
C ASN A 454 -10.39 15.31 5.20
N TYR A 455 -9.86 14.72 4.15
CA TYR A 455 -8.98 15.34 3.17
C TYR A 455 -9.72 15.40 1.84
N THR A 456 -9.95 16.60 1.32
CA THR A 456 -10.65 16.82 0.05
C THR A 456 -10.17 18.12 -0.59
N ASP A 457 -9.97 18.13 -1.90
CA ASP A 457 -9.50 19.28 -2.68
C ASP A 457 -8.22 19.92 -2.08
N ALA A 458 -7.23 19.07 -1.79
CA ALA A 458 -5.98 19.39 -1.13
C ALA A 458 -6.07 20.08 0.26
N ILE A 459 -7.23 20.02 0.92
CA ILE A 459 -7.46 20.58 2.26
C ILE A 459 -7.72 19.45 3.25
N LEU A 460 -6.92 19.41 4.32
CA LEU A 460 -7.15 18.57 5.50
C LEU A 460 -8.08 19.31 6.47
N ASN A 461 -9.34 18.91 6.53
CA ASN A 461 -10.30 19.35 7.52
C ASN A 461 -10.22 18.45 8.76
N LEU A 462 -9.84 19.02 9.89
CA LEU A 462 -9.90 18.39 11.20
C LEU A 462 -11.30 18.65 11.78
N GLU A 463 -12.17 17.65 11.70
CA GLU A 463 -13.53 17.72 12.26
C GLU A 463 -13.48 17.76 13.78
N SER A 464 -12.58 16.98 14.36
CA SER A 464 -12.32 16.98 15.80
C SER A 464 -10.91 16.47 16.08
N LEU A 465 -10.18 17.18 16.94
CA LEU A 465 -8.96 16.75 17.59
C LEU A 465 -9.19 16.86 19.10
N LEU A 466 -9.09 15.74 19.81
CA LEU A 466 -9.24 15.66 21.27
C LEU A 466 -7.94 15.14 21.86
N ILE A 467 -7.36 15.87 22.81
CA ILE A 467 -6.14 15.51 23.51
C ILE A 467 -6.45 15.46 25.00
N SER A 468 -6.30 14.28 25.61
CA SER A 468 -6.40 14.14 27.06
C SER A 468 -5.07 14.52 27.72
N TYR A 469 -5.09 15.35 28.75
CA TYR A 469 -3.90 15.73 29.51
C TYR A 469 -4.21 15.73 31.01
N GLY A 470 -3.75 14.69 31.71
CA GLY A 470 -4.20 14.41 33.08
C GLY A 470 -5.72 14.19 33.10
N ASP A 471 -6.42 14.91 33.98
CA ASP A 471 -7.88 14.91 34.06
C ASP A 471 -8.55 15.95 33.13
N GLY A 472 -7.75 16.74 32.41
CA GLY A 472 -8.23 17.78 31.50
C GLY A 472 -8.32 17.32 30.05
N LEU A 473 -9.07 18.09 29.25
CA LEU A 473 -9.30 17.82 27.83
C LEU A 473 -9.00 19.07 27.01
N ILE A 474 -8.28 18.90 25.91
CA ILE A 474 -8.04 19.93 24.90
C ILE A 474 -8.75 19.49 23.62
N GLY A 475 -9.66 20.31 23.12
CA GLY A 475 -10.37 20.09 21.86
C GLY A 475 -9.98 21.14 20.81
N ALA A 476 -9.84 20.73 19.56
CA ALA A 476 -9.62 21.63 18.43
C ALA A 476 -10.34 21.13 17.17
N ALA A 477 -10.68 22.05 16.26
CA ALA A 477 -11.22 21.77 14.95
C ALA A 477 -10.80 22.87 13.97
N GLY A 478 -10.75 22.56 12.68
CA GLY A 478 -10.37 23.53 11.66
C GLY A 478 -9.81 22.88 10.41
N GLN A 479 -8.91 23.56 9.72
CA GLN A 479 -8.35 23.07 8.47
C GLN A 479 -6.86 23.39 8.32
N MET A 480 -6.20 22.59 7.48
CA MET A 480 -4.86 22.80 6.99
C MET A 480 -4.86 22.65 5.46
N ASP A 481 -4.30 23.61 4.74
CA ASP A 481 -4.16 23.51 3.27
C ASP A 481 -2.87 22.80 2.85
N ALA A 482 -2.70 22.57 1.55
CA ALA A 482 -1.53 21.89 0.98
C ALA A 482 -0.19 22.61 1.22
N ASP A 483 -0.22 23.93 1.44
CA ASP A 483 0.96 24.73 1.77
C ASP A 483 1.32 24.64 3.27
N GLY A 484 0.51 23.91 4.05
CA GLY A 484 0.68 23.72 5.48
C GLY A 484 0.17 24.89 6.32
N ASN A 485 -0.66 25.78 5.76
CA ASN A 485 -1.24 26.87 6.52
C ASN A 485 -2.35 26.34 7.43
N LEU A 486 -2.26 26.63 8.72
CA LEU A 486 -3.18 26.21 9.76
C LEU A 486 -4.29 27.25 9.95
N ARG A 487 -5.51 26.78 10.18
CA ARG A 487 -6.64 27.58 10.68
C ARG A 487 -7.44 26.71 11.65
N LEU A 488 -6.96 26.56 12.88
CA LEU A 488 -7.63 25.79 13.92
C LEU A 488 -8.18 26.71 15.00
N GLN A 489 -9.32 26.32 15.57
CA GLN A 489 -9.88 26.91 16.77
C GLN A 489 -10.04 25.81 17.80
N GLY A 490 -9.82 26.12 19.07
CA GLY A 490 -9.89 25.12 20.12
C GLY A 490 -10.10 25.70 21.49
N SER A 491 -10.25 24.80 22.45
CA SER A 491 -10.38 25.11 23.86
C SER A 491 -9.83 24.00 24.73
N GLY A 492 -9.23 24.35 25.85
CA GLY A 492 -8.83 23.41 26.90
C GLY A 492 -9.58 23.69 28.19
N GLY A 493 -9.87 22.64 28.95
CA GLY A 493 -10.52 22.76 30.26
C GLY A 493 -9.95 21.78 31.28
N GLN A 494 -9.93 22.19 32.55
CA GLN A 494 -9.45 21.40 33.69
C GLN A 494 -7.99 20.95 33.57
N ILE A 495 -7.12 21.78 32.98
CA ILE A 495 -5.71 21.47 32.79
C ILE A 495 -4.92 21.83 34.05
N VAL A 496 -4.50 20.82 34.82
CA VAL A 496 -3.69 21.03 36.03
C VAL A 496 -2.25 21.38 35.64
N LEU A 497 -1.80 22.58 36.02
CA LEU A 497 -0.51 23.13 35.61
C LEU A 497 0.67 22.72 36.52
N ASP A 498 0.39 22.14 37.69
CA ASP A 498 1.37 21.91 38.76
C ASP A 498 2.64 21.19 38.26
N SER A 499 2.48 20.11 37.51
CA SER A 499 3.62 19.34 36.96
C SER A 499 4.39 20.11 35.88
N ILE A 500 3.70 20.91 35.07
CA ILE A 500 4.31 21.74 34.01
C ILE A 500 5.11 22.88 34.65
N LEU A 501 4.55 23.54 35.66
CA LEU A 501 5.20 24.66 36.36
C LEU A 501 6.39 24.16 37.19
N ALA A 502 6.26 23.00 37.84
CA ALA A 502 7.35 22.38 38.58
C ALA A 502 8.53 21.98 37.67
N SER A 503 8.28 21.51 36.44
CA SER A 503 9.36 21.11 35.51
C SER A 503 10.22 22.29 35.06
N ILE A 504 9.66 23.51 35.06
CA ILE A 504 10.39 24.76 34.76
C ILE A 504 10.84 25.52 36.02
N GLY A 505 10.77 24.88 37.20
CA GLY A 505 11.23 25.45 38.47
C GLY A 505 10.37 26.60 39.00
N VAL A 506 9.14 26.75 38.49
CA VAL A 506 8.18 27.76 38.97
C VAL A 506 7.33 27.14 40.08
N PRO A 507 7.46 27.58 41.35
CA PRO A 507 6.73 27.01 42.47
C PRO A 507 5.29 27.55 42.54
N ALA A 508 4.52 27.30 41.47
CA ALA A 508 3.14 27.72 41.32
C ALA A 508 2.23 26.55 40.97
N THR A 509 0.96 26.69 41.32
CA THR A 509 -0.11 25.72 41.04
C THR A 509 -1.30 26.42 40.42
N GLY A 510 -2.15 25.67 39.72
CA GLY A 510 -3.38 26.22 39.16
C GLY A 510 -4.04 25.30 38.15
N ILE A 511 -5.32 25.56 37.89
CA ILE A 511 -6.11 24.83 36.90
C ILE A 511 -6.45 25.79 35.76
N ALA A 512 -5.94 25.49 34.58
CA ALA A 512 -6.13 26.29 33.39
C ALA A 512 -7.35 25.87 32.56
N GLU A 513 -8.06 26.88 32.08
CA GLU A 513 -9.05 26.81 31.01
C GLU A 513 -8.68 27.85 29.97
N PHE A 514 -8.82 27.53 28.68
CA PHE A 514 -8.41 28.44 27.62
C PHE A 514 -9.22 28.23 26.34
N LYS A 515 -9.28 29.28 25.53
CA LYS A 515 -9.72 29.23 24.13
C LYS A 515 -8.61 29.77 23.26
N PHE A 516 -8.39 29.18 22.10
CA PHE A 516 -7.31 29.60 21.22
C PHE A 516 -7.68 29.49 19.75
N GLU A 517 -7.03 30.32 18.95
CA GLU A 517 -6.92 30.21 17.51
C GLU A 517 -5.45 29.89 17.18
N LEU A 518 -5.23 28.90 16.31
CA LEU A 518 -3.94 28.51 15.79
C LEU A 518 -3.91 28.78 14.27
N GLY A 519 -3.03 29.68 13.88
CA GLY A 519 -2.68 30.00 12.51
C GLY A 519 -1.20 29.75 12.19
N GLY A 520 -0.73 30.31 11.08
CA GLY A 520 0.65 30.14 10.61
C GLY A 520 0.86 28.79 9.95
N THR A 521 2.05 28.21 10.08
CA THR A 521 2.38 26.88 9.55
C THR A 521 2.87 25.96 10.68
N LEU A 522 3.04 24.66 10.41
CA LEU A 522 3.60 23.71 11.39
C LEU A 522 4.99 24.13 11.91
N GLN A 523 5.79 24.82 11.10
CA GLN A 523 7.15 25.26 11.44
C GLN A 523 7.18 26.66 12.09
N SER A 524 6.13 27.46 11.88
CA SER A 524 6.00 28.79 12.45
C SER A 524 4.55 29.03 12.90
N PRO A 525 4.12 28.35 13.97
CA PRO A 525 2.76 28.48 14.47
C PRO A 525 2.52 29.88 15.03
N ALA A 526 1.31 30.40 14.82
CA ALA A 526 0.82 31.62 15.44
C ALA A 526 -0.37 31.27 16.32
N ILE A 527 -0.29 31.52 17.62
CA ILE A 527 -1.37 31.21 18.57
C ILE A 527 -1.88 32.50 19.18
N THR A 528 -3.19 32.66 19.28
CA THR A 528 -3.82 33.72 20.07
C THR A 528 -4.94 33.13 20.89
N GLY A 529 -5.05 33.48 22.16
CA GLY A 529 -6.09 32.91 23.01
C GLY A 529 -6.30 33.61 24.32
N ASP A 530 -7.48 33.35 24.90
CA ASP A 530 -7.86 33.74 26.24
C ASP A 530 -7.51 32.60 27.19
N PHE A 531 -6.82 32.92 28.28
CA PHE A 531 -6.42 31.98 29.32
C PHE A 531 -7.02 32.39 30.66
N THR A 532 -7.59 31.43 31.37
CA THR A 532 -8.06 31.55 32.74
C THR A 532 -7.36 30.50 33.59
N ILE A 533 -6.60 30.91 34.59
CA ILE A 533 -6.00 30.02 35.58
C ILE A 533 -6.74 30.23 36.90
N SER A 534 -7.57 29.27 37.26
CA SER A 534 -8.25 29.24 38.55
C SER A 534 -7.36 28.62 39.63
N GLN A 535 -7.63 28.97 40.89
CA GLN A 535 -6.87 28.48 42.04
C GLN A 535 -5.36 28.73 41.93
N ALA A 536 -4.97 29.81 41.26
CA ALA A 536 -3.59 30.18 41.10
C ALA A 536 -2.97 30.40 42.48
N ALA A 537 -1.82 29.76 42.73
CA ALA A 537 -1.05 29.97 43.95
C ALA A 537 0.45 29.96 43.65
N PHE A 538 1.23 30.68 44.45
CA PHE A 538 2.69 30.73 44.35
C PHE A 538 3.27 30.57 45.76
N ASN A 539 4.16 29.59 45.99
CA ASN A 539 4.72 29.31 47.33
C ASN A 539 3.63 29.30 48.44
N GLN A 540 2.51 28.61 48.21
CA GLN A 540 1.32 28.53 49.09
C GLN A 540 0.46 29.81 49.18
N TYR A 541 0.92 30.95 48.68
CA TYR A 541 0.13 32.17 48.63
C TYR A 541 -0.93 32.07 47.52
N ARG A 542 -2.20 32.16 47.89
CA ARG A 542 -3.32 32.14 46.93
C ARG A 542 -3.37 33.47 46.18
N LEU A 543 -3.12 33.39 44.89
CA LEU A 543 -3.15 34.51 43.96
C LEU A 543 -4.57 34.80 43.46
N GLY A 544 -5.46 33.81 43.44
CA GLY A 544 -6.84 33.95 42.98
C GLY A 544 -7.06 33.35 41.60
N THR A 545 -7.77 34.07 40.74
CA THR A 545 -7.96 33.70 39.32
C THR A 545 -7.17 34.66 38.45
N LEU A 546 -6.32 34.13 37.56
CA LEU A 546 -5.63 34.90 36.53
C LEU A 546 -6.39 34.77 35.22
N GLU A 547 -6.86 35.88 34.69
CA GLU A 547 -7.36 35.99 33.31
C GLU A 547 -6.29 36.69 32.48
N ALA A 548 -6.00 36.24 31.26
CA ALA A 548 -5.00 36.85 30.39
C ALA A 548 -5.26 36.56 28.91
N VAL A 549 -4.90 37.51 28.05
CA VAL A 549 -4.77 37.28 26.61
C VAL A 549 -3.33 36.90 26.32
N VAL A 550 -3.13 35.72 25.74
CA VAL A 550 -1.81 35.18 25.40
C VAL A 550 -1.70 35.05 23.89
N SER A 551 -0.58 35.50 23.33
CA SER A 551 -0.25 35.29 21.92
C SER A 551 1.16 34.77 21.74
N LEU A 552 1.36 33.80 20.86
CA LEU A 552 2.66 33.34 20.39
C LEU A 552 2.80 33.67 18.91
N GLU A 553 3.79 34.48 18.55
CA GLU A 553 4.14 34.78 17.16
C GLU A 553 5.64 34.52 16.95
N GLY A 554 5.96 33.52 16.12
CA GLY A 554 7.33 33.01 15.99
C GLY A 554 7.84 32.50 17.34
N THR A 555 8.83 33.18 17.91
CA THR A 555 9.42 32.82 19.22
C THR A 555 8.88 33.65 20.38
N LYS A 556 8.03 34.65 20.11
CA LYS A 556 7.62 35.64 21.11
C LYS A 556 6.28 35.27 21.73
N LEU A 557 6.33 34.76 22.96
CA LEU A 557 5.17 34.62 23.82
C LEU A 557 4.86 35.97 24.47
N THR A 558 3.66 36.50 24.26
CA THR A 558 3.22 37.78 24.78
C THR A 558 2.00 37.59 25.67
N ILE A 559 2.02 38.20 26.85
CA ILE A 559 0.89 38.28 27.77
C ILE A 559 0.41 39.73 27.77
N LYS A 560 -0.87 39.92 27.45
CA LYS A 560 -1.57 41.21 27.45
C LYS A 560 -2.86 41.09 28.25
N ASP A 561 -3.39 42.26 28.63
CA ASP A 561 -4.73 42.42 29.22
C ASP A 561 -5.00 41.45 30.38
N SER A 562 -3.96 41.16 31.18
CA SER A 562 -4.13 40.23 32.29
C SER A 562 -4.73 40.89 33.52
N SER A 563 -5.50 40.12 34.25
CA SER A 563 -6.14 40.50 35.48
C SER A 563 -6.07 39.32 36.44
N LEU A 564 -5.29 39.48 37.51
CA LEU A 564 -5.28 38.58 38.63
C LEU A 564 -6.26 39.12 39.68
N VAL A 565 -7.41 38.44 39.80
CA VAL A 565 -8.50 38.84 40.68
C VAL A 565 -8.54 37.94 41.90
N HIS A 566 -8.42 38.56 43.08
CA HIS A 566 -8.66 37.94 44.38
C HIS A 566 -9.49 38.89 45.25
N PRO A 567 -10.29 38.41 46.22
CA PRO A 567 -11.10 39.29 47.08
C PRO A 567 -10.31 40.36 47.84
N GLN A 568 -8.99 40.19 47.99
CA GLN A 568 -8.13 41.06 48.81
C GLN A 568 -7.10 41.87 47.99
N HIS A 569 -6.85 41.52 46.73
CA HIS A 569 -5.82 42.17 45.91
C HIS A 569 -6.16 42.07 44.42
N GLN A 570 -5.62 43.01 43.64
CA GLN A 570 -5.68 43.00 42.18
C GLN A 570 -4.27 43.15 41.62
N ALA A 571 -3.94 42.36 40.60
CA ALA A 571 -2.69 42.53 39.88
C ALA A 571 -2.86 42.44 38.37
N VAL A 572 -2.00 43.12 37.64
CA VAL A 572 -1.90 43.11 36.19
C VAL A 572 -0.46 42.75 35.83
N ILE A 573 -0.32 41.76 34.96
CA ILE A 573 0.94 41.29 34.40
C ILE A 573 0.92 41.49 32.88
N ALA A 574 1.92 42.15 32.33
CA ALA A 574 2.06 42.27 30.88
C ALA A 574 3.52 42.13 30.51
N GLY A 575 3.82 41.41 29.44
CA GLY A 575 5.20 41.16 29.05
C GLY A 575 5.36 40.28 27.83
N VAL A 576 6.61 40.14 27.43
CA VAL A 576 7.07 39.29 26.33
C VAL A 576 8.15 38.36 26.86
N TYR A 577 8.04 37.10 26.51
CA TYR A 577 9.07 36.08 26.69
C TYR A 577 9.47 35.56 25.30
N ASP A 578 10.75 35.66 24.97
CA ASP A 578 11.29 35.15 23.71
C ASP A 578 11.91 33.77 23.96
N LEU A 579 11.25 32.74 23.40
CA LEU A 579 11.57 31.32 23.57
C LEU A 579 12.97 30.96 23.04
N GLN A 580 13.49 31.71 22.07
CA GLN A 580 14.78 31.41 21.45
C GLN A 580 15.94 32.04 22.22
N SER A 581 15.80 33.30 22.61
CA SER A 581 16.82 34.02 23.38
C SER A 581 16.71 33.79 24.89
N ASN A 582 15.64 33.13 25.34
CA ASN A 582 15.29 32.91 26.75
C ASN A 582 15.09 34.21 27.54
N LEU A 583 14.82 35.33 26.86
CA LEU A 583 14.73 36.66 27.47
C LEU A 583 13.28 37.01 27.84
N VAL A 584 13.12 37.54 29.04
CA VAL A 584 11.87 38.09 29.56
C VAL A 584 11.94 39.61 29.59
N GLN A 585 10.85 40.26 29.23
CA GLN A 585 10.57 41.66 29.52
C GLN A 585 9.12 41.77 30.00
N ALA A 586 8.91 42.00 31.29
CA ALA A 586 7.58 42.03 31.87
C ALA A 586 7.40 43.18 32.86
N THR A 587 6.14 43.51 33.11
CA THR A 587 5.71 44.45 34.13
C THR A 587 4.66 43.78 35.02
N LEU A 588 4.74 44.06 36.31
CA LEU A 588 3.76 43.66 37.31
C LEU A 588 3.28 44.94 38.00
N ARG A 589 1.97 45.16 38.03
CA ARG A 589 1.35 46.15 38.90
C ARG A 589 0.38 45.43 39.82
N ALA A 590 0.54 45.56 41.13
CA ALA A 590 -0.41 45.00 42.08
C ALA A 590 -0.77 46.01 43.17
N GLU A 591 -2.03 45.97 43.61
CA GLU A 591 -2.60 46.82 44.65
C GLU A 591 -3.37 45.96 45.65
N GLY A 592 -3.41 46.38 46.91
CA GLY A 592 -4.12 45.64 47.96
C GLY A 592 -3.34 44.47 48.58
N LEU A 593 -2.06 44.29 48.23
CA LEU A 593 -1.25 43.16 48.72
C LEU A 593 -1.14 43.18 50.24
N GLN A 594 -1.53 42.10 50.90
CA GLN A 594 -1.42 41.93 52.35
C GLN A 594 0.00 41.46 52.69
N LEU A 595 0.79 42.31 53.37
CA LEU A 595 2.20 42.04 53.69
C LEU A 595 2.37 40.79 54.56
N GLU A 596 1.43 40.52 55.46
CA GLU A 596 1.35 39.34 56.31
C GLU A 596 1.32 38.04 55.49
N GLN A 597 0.61 38.08 54.37
CA GLN A 597 0.45 36.93 53.48
C GLN A 597 1.58 36.88 52.44
N ALA A 598 2.05 38.02 51.94
CA ALA A 598 3.19 38.10 51.03
C ALA A 598 4.47 37.50 51.66
N LYS A 599 4.62 37.56 53.00
CA LYS A 599 5.69 36.87 53.72
C LYS A 599 5.73 35.36 53.46
N GLN A 600 4.59 34.72 53.21
CA GLN A 600 4.52 33.29 52.92
C GLN A 600 5.08 32.98 51.53
N ALA A 601 4.86 33.87 50.56
CA ALA A 601 5.37 33.74 49.20
C ALA A 601 6.88 34.02 49.07
N PHE A 602 7.38 35.02 49.81
CA PHE A 602 8.72 35.61 49.57
C PHE A 602 9.71 35.44 50.73
N ALA A 603 9.29 34.84 51.85
CA ALA A 603 10.13 34.52 53.02
C ALA A 603 11.17 35.60 53.42
N PRO A 604 10.79 36.88 53.64
CA PRO A 604 11.72 37.86 54.16
C PRO A 604 12.04 37.49 55.62
N GLY A 605 13.23 36.95 55.86
CA GLY A 605 13.67 36.52 57.19
C GLY A 605 13.61 37.67 58.21
N GLY A 606 13.11 37.39 59.41
CA GLY A 606 13.39 38.18 60.62
C GLY A 606 12.46 39.34 61.00
N LEU A 607 11.59 39.86 60.11
CA LEU A 607 10.75 41.04 60.42
C LEU A 607 9.25 40.75 60.34
N ASN A 608 8.45 41.01 61.39
CA ASN A 608 6.99 40.84 61.35
C ASN A 608 6.27 42.06 60.76
N MET A 609 6.22 42.13 59.45
CA MET A 609 5.44 43.12 58.69
C MET A 609 3.95 42.77 58.57
N ALA A 610 3.12 43.79 58.66
CA ALA A 610 1.68 43.73 58.52
C ALA A 610 1.14 45.01 57.87
N GLY A 611 0.10 44.93 57.04
CA GLY A 611 -0.49 46.07 56.34
C GLY A 611 -0.66 45.84 54.85
N THR A 612 -1.16 46.87 54.15
CA THR A 612 -1.48 46.80 52.72
C THR A 612 -0.43 47.55 51.90
N ALA A 613 0.05 46.90 50.83
CA ALA A 613 1.03 47.46 49.91
C ALA A 613 0.54 47.43 48.44
N GLY A 614 1.03 48.39 47.67
CA GLY A 614 1.06 48.37 46.22
C GLY A 614 2.49 48.18 45.72
N ILE A 615 2.64 47.52 44.58
CA ILE A 615 3.93 47.31 43.92
C ILE A 615 3.79 47.57 42.42
N TYR A 616 4.78 48.26 41.87
CA TYR A 616 5.04 48.31 40.44
C TYR A 616 6.43 47.77 40.19
N ALA A 617 6.54 46.68 39.42
CA ALA A 617 7.80 46.04 39.11
C ALA A 617 8.02 45.91 37.59
N LYS A 618 9.26 46.10 37.15
CA LYS A 618 9.76 45.76 35.82
C LYS A 618 10.72 44.58 35.96
N VAL A 619 10.52 43.57 35.14
CA VAL A 619 11.30 42.34 35.12
C VAL A 619 12.00 42.23 33.78
N SER A 620 13.30 41.95 33.77
CA SER A 620 14.07 41.81 32.55
C SER A 620 15.21 40.79 32.69
N GLY A 621 15.66 40.23 31.57
CA GLY A 621 16.79 39.31 31.52
C GLY A 621 16.37 37.86 31.25
N PRO A 622 17.33 36.91 31.29
CA PRO A 622 17.05 35.48 31.13
C PRO A 622 16.08 34.95 32.21
N ILE A 623 15.16 34.04 31.88
CA ILE A 623 14.15 33.50 32.83
C ILE A 623 14.77 32.88 34.09
N ASP A 624 15.99 32.36 34.00
CA ASP A 624 16.77 31.74 35.07
C ASP A 624 17.65 32.74 35.84
N GLN A 625 17.78 33.98 35.34
CA GLN A 625 18.58 35.06 35.92
C GLN A 625 17.89 36.41 35.75
N LEU A 626 16.73 36.56 36.39
CA LEU A 626 15.91 37.76 36.28
C LEU A 626 16.49 38.94 37.08
N PHE A 627 16.45 40.12 36.46
CA PHE A 627 16.62 41.40 37.13
C PHE A 627 15.27 42.08 37.31
N ILE A 628 14.95 42.46 38.55
CA ILE A 628 13.68 43.08 38.91
C ILE A 628 13.94 44.48 39.45
N GLU A 629 13.30 45.50 38.89
CA GLU A 629 13.21 46.84 39.47
C GLU A 629 11.81 47.03 40.03
N ALA A 630 11.67 47.44 41.28
CA ALA A 630 10.39 47.57 41.94
C ALA A 630 10.26 48.89 42.70
N ASN A 631 9.10 49.52 42.58
CA ASN A 631 8.61 50.55 43.49
C ASN A 631 7.53 49.92 44.38
N VAL A 632 7.71 49.98 45.70
CA VAL A 632 6.78 49.47 46.70
C VAL A 632 6.24 50.65 47.49
N THR A 633 4.93 50.83 47.50
CA THR A 633 4.24 51.81 48.33
C THR A 633 3.36 51.10 49.33
N ALA A 634 3.31 51.56 50.57
CA ALA A 634 2.45 50.95 51.58
C ALA A 634 1.97 51.97 52.60
N GLN A 635 0.81 51.71 53.17
CA GLN A 635 0.16 52.60 54.14
C GLN A 635 -0.16 51.85 55.42
N SER A 636 -0.01 52.52 56.57
CA SER A 636 -0.28 51.95 57.90
C SER A 636 0.44 50.61 58.12
N VAL A 637 1.74 50.57 57.80
CA VAL A 637 2.56 49.37 57.88
C VAL A 637 3.01 49.17 59.30
N ARG A 638 2.67 48.02 59.88
CA ARG A 638 3.23 47.59 61.17
C ARG A 638 4.45 46.71 60.92
N ILE A 639 5.61 47.08 61.45
CA ILE A 639 6.81 46.24 61.49
C ILE A 639 7.11 45.93 62.96
N ASP A 640 6.96 44.66 63.33
CA ASP A 640 7.00 44.18 64.70
C ASP A 640 6.01 44.96 65.60
N THR A 641 6.52 45.83 66.48
CA THR A 641 5.71 46.67 67.38
C THR A 641 5.42 48.07 66.83
N GLU A 642 6.18 48.53 65.85
CA GLU A 642 6.07 49.89 65.33
C GLU A 642 5.07 49.96 64.18
N ILE A 643 4.30 51.05 64.14
CA ILE A 643 3.43 51.40 63.02
C ILE A 643 4.02 52.62 62.32
N PHE A 644 4.13 52.53 60.99
CA PHE A 644 4.58 53.56 60.07
C PHE A 644 3.42 53.97 59.17
N ASP A 645 3.25 55.28 58.96
CA ASP A 645 2.10 55.83 58.23
C ASP A 645 2.21 55.55 56.74
N ASN A 646 3.38 55.81 56.16
CA ASN A 646 3.66 55.62 54.74
C ASN A 646 5.05 55.02 54.52
N LEU A 647 5.14 54.18 53.49
CA LEU A 647 6.38 53.61 52.98
C LEU A 647 6.41 53.82 51.45
N ASP A 648 7.51 54.34 50.91
CA ASP A 648 7.77 54.41 49.46
C ASP A 648 9.22 54.01 49.21
N VAL A 649 9.42 52.84 48.60
CA VAL A 649 10.73 52.19 48.45
C VAL A 649 10.97 51.82 46.99
N ASN A 650 12.04 52.36 46.42
CA ASN A 650 12.57 51.92 45.14
C ASN A 650 13.72 50.95 45.40
N ALA A 651 13.55 49.72 44.92
CA ALA A 651 14.51 48.65 45.07
C ALA A 651 14.75 47.93 43.74
N SER A 652 15.90 47.27 43.62
CA SER A 652 16.15 46.30 42.56
C SER A 652 16.63 44.98 43.14
N TRP A 653 16.44 43.88 42.40
CA TRP A 653 16.90 42.54 42.75
C TRP A 653 17.58 41.91 41.54
N ASP A 654 18.77 41.35 41.74
CA ASP A 654 19.60 40.74 40.70
C ASP A 654 19.79 39.22 40.89
N GLY A 655 18.88 38.57 41.62
CA GLY A 655 19.01 37.17 42.00
C GLY A 655 19.67 36.95 43.35
N GLN A 656 20.59 37.86 43.77
CA GLN A 656 21.42 37.67 44.96
C GLN A 656 21.20 38.73 46.03
N ARG A 657 21.06 39.99 45.61
CA ARG A 657 20.90 41.14 46.52
C ARG A 657 19.69 41.97 46.14
N ILE A 658 19.00 42.48 47.15
CA ILE A 658 18.04 43.57 47.04
C ILE A 658 18.80 44.86 47.28
N LEU A 659 18.85 45.76 46.30
CA LEU A 659 19.44 47.08 46.42
C LEU A 659 18.32 48.12 46.54
N ILE A 660 18.18 48.73 47.72
CA ILE A 660 17.30 49.87 47.94
C ILE A 660 18.05 51.13 47.50
N SER A 661 17.65 51.69 46.37
CA SER A 661 18.22 52.93 45.83
C SER A 661 17.75 54.16 46.61
N ASN A 662 16.47 54.17 46.99
CA ASN A 662 15.87 55.23 47.79
C ASN A 662 14.59 54.70 48.45
N GLY A 663 14.51 54.80 49.77
CA GLY A 663 13.30 54.53 50.55
C GLY A 663 12.96 55.69 51.46
N VAL A 664 11.67 56.02 51.55
CA VAL A 664 11.12 57.03 52.46
C VAL A 664 10.10 56.35 53.36
N ILE A 665 10.26 56.51 54.67
CA ILE A 665 9.37 55.96 55.70
C ILE A 665 8.88 57.12 56.55
N GLN A 666 7.56 57.21 56.78
CA GLN A 666 6.96 58.27 57.61
C GLN A 666 6.33 57.68 58.86
N LYS A 667 6.48 58.39 59.98
CA LYS A 667 5.80 58.11 61.25
C LYS A 667 5.54 59.43 61.98
N GLY A 668 4.27 59.80 62.09
CA GLY A 668 3.82 61.09 62.60
C GLY A 668 4.49 62.24 61.84
N SER A 669 5.24 63.07 62.55
CA SER A 669 6.03 64.16 61.94
C SER A 669 7.44 63.74 61.47
N GLY A 670 7.86 62.51 61.81
CA GLY A 670 9.17 61.97 61.48
C GLY A 670 9.25 61.40 60.07
N THR A 671 10.39 61.62 59.42
CA THR A 671 10.72 61.02 58.11
C THR A 671 12.06 60.33 58.17
N ALA A 672 12.12 59.06 57.76
CA ALA A 672 13.35 58.31 57.54
C ALA A 672 13.62 58.14 56.04
N LYS A 673 14.86 58.39 55.63
CA LYS A 673 15.40 58.06 54.31
C LYS A 673 16.37 56.91 54.43
N ILE A 674 16.20 55.89 53.60
CA ILE A 674 17.05 54.70 53.59
C ILE A 674 17.60 54.42 52.19
N SER A 675 18.83 53.94 52.12
CA SER A 675 19.42 53.33 50.92
C SER A 675 20.45 52.29 51.33
N GLY A 676 20.66 51.26 50.52
CA GLY A 676 21.59 50.19 50.87
C GLY A 676 21.23 48.85 50.26
N ALA A 677 22.01 47.83 50.59
CA ALA A 677 21.82 46.47 50.11
C ALA A 677 21.36 45.54 51.22
N TYR A 678 20.52 44.57 50.85
CA TYR A 678 20.15 43.41 51.63
C TYR A 678 20.47 42.14 50.82
N THR A 679 21.16 41.17 51.40
CA THR A 679 21.44 39.88 50.75
C THR A 679 20.58 38.77 51.35
N SER A 680 20.36 37.70 50.59
CA SER A 680 19.52 36.56 51.00
C SER A 680 20.00 35.84 52.26
N ASP A 681 21.29 35.94 52.60
CA ASP A 681 21.89 35.46 53.85
C ASP A 681 21.61 36.37 55.07
N GLY A 682 20.84 37.44 54.87
CA GLY A 682 20.40 38.36 55.90
C GLY A 682 21.35 39.50 56.18
N ASN A 683 22.45 39.67 55.43
CA ASN A 683 23.32 40.83 55.63
C ASN A 683 22.63 42.11 55.14
N ILE A 684 22.83 43.18 55.89
CA ILE A 684 22.39 44.53 55.58
C ILE A 684 23.60 45.46 55.55
N ASP A 685 23.59 46.38 54.61
CA ASP A 685 24.59 47.44 54.54
C ASP A 685 24.01 48.67 53.87
N GLY A 686 23.78 49.73 54.63
CA GLY A 686 23.04 50.88 54.14
C GLY A 686 23.18 52.14 54.98
N LEU A 687 22.69 53.24 54.42
CA LEU A 687 22.58 54.53 55.08
C LEU A 687 21.14 54.74 55.55
N ILE A 688 21.00 55.32 56.73
CA ILE A 688 19.73 55.77 57.28
C ILE A 688 19.86 57.21 57.76
N GLY A 689 18.89 58.04 57.37
CA GLY A 689 18.77 59.43 57.81
C GLY A 689 17.34 59.70 58.28
N ILE A 690 17.17 59.97 59.57
CA ILE A 690 15.90 60.24 60.24
C ILE A 690 15.88 61.71 60.65
N SER A 691 14.78 62.40 60.38
CA SER A 691 14.55 63.79 60.80
C SER A 691 13.15 63.97 61.37
N GLY A 692 13.01 64.82 62.39
CA GLY A 692 11.71 65.18 62.97
C GLY A 692 11.02 64.05 63.73
N LEU A 693 11.77 63.04 64.19
CA LEU A 693 11.19 61.90 64.91
C LEU A 693 10.75 62.32 66.30
N ASP A 694 9.44 62.28 66.58
CA ASP A 694 8.94 62.44 67.94
C ASP A 694 9.21 61.16 68.74
N LEU A 695 10.08 61.26 69.74
CA LEU A 695 10.48 60.12 70.57
C LEU A 695 9.34 59.57 71.41
N SER A 696 8.31 60.39 71.70
CA SER A 696 7.12 59.95 72.44
C SER A 696 6.20 59.04 71.61
N GLU A 697 6.35 59.06 70.28
CA GLU A 697 5.58 58.23 69.35
C GLU A 697 6.22 56.84 69.11
N LEU A 698 7.43 56.60 69.63
CA LEU A 698 8.13 55.31 69.50
C LEU A 698 7.60 54.29 70.51
N GLU A 699 6.91 53.27 70.00
CA GLU A 699 6.34 52.19 70.80
C GLU A 699 7.42 51.34 71.49
N ILE A 700 8.58 51.17 70.85
CA ILE A 700 9.71 50.41 71.38
C ILE A 700 10.28 51.04 72.66
N LEU A 701 10.32 52.37 72.73
CA LEU A 701 10.77 53.09 73.94
C LEU A 701 9.73 52.96 75.04
N ARG A 702 8.45 53.21 74.70
CA ARG A 702 7.33 53.12 75.64
C ARG A 702 7.22 51.73 76.27
N ARG A 703 7.33 50.66 75.46
CA ARG A 703 7.29 49.27 75.93
C ARG A 703 8.51 48.86 76.76
N SER A 704 9.65 49.51 76.52
CA SER A 704 10.87 49.30 77.30
C SER A 704 10.87 50.08 78.63
N GLY A 705 9.77 50.77 78.96
CA GLY A 705 9.67 51.62 80.15
C GLY A 705 10.53 52.88 80.06
N ILE A 706 10.98 53.25 78.86
CA ILE A 706 11.79 54.44 78.59
C ILE A 706 10.82 55.57 78.23
N ASP A 707 10.51 56.43 79.21
CA ASP A 707 9.75 57.67 78.97
C ASP A 707 10.69 58.75 78.43
N LEU A 708 10.69 58.90 77.10
CA LEU A 708 11.54 59.84 76.38
C LEU A 708 10.66 60.71 75.48
N GLN A 709 10.74 62.03 75.64
CA GLN A 709 9.99 63.01 74.86
C GLN A 709 10.96 63.98 74.17
N GLY A 710 10.48 64.66 73.13
CA GLY A 710 11.29 65.58 72.32
C GLY A 710 11.51 65.05 70.91
N GLN A 711 12.14 65.87 70.06
CA GLN A 711 12.42 65.50 68.67
C GLN A 711 13.83 64.97 68.53
N ALA A 712 14.01 63.94 67.71
CA ALA A 712 15.31 63.40 67.36
C ALA A 712 15.52 63.34 65.84
N GLY A 713 16.78 63.50 65.46
CA GLY A 713 17.32 63.11 64.16
C GLY A 713 18.46 62.13 64.35
N LEU A 714 18.58 61.19 63.41
CA LEU A 714 19.68 60.22 63.36
C LEU A 714 20.24 60.19 61.95
N GLU A 715 21.55 60.18 61.79
CA GLU A 715 22.18 59.95 60.49
C GLU A 715 23.34 58.96 60.65
N GLY A 716 23.35 57.88 59.87
CA GLY A 716 24.39 56.88 60.02
C GLY A 716 24.32 55.72 59.05
N ARG A 717 25.24 54.79 59.24
CA ARG A 717 25.31 53.51 58.52
C ARG A 717 24.78 52.38 59.40
N VAL A 718 23.92 51.56 58.83
CA VAL A 718 23.48 50.27 59.39
C VAL A 718 24.24 49.18 58.65
N SER A 719 24.87 48.27 59.39
CA SER A 719 25.63 47.14 58.84
C SER A 719 25.42 45.87 59.68
N GLY A 720 25.87 44.72 59.21
CA GLY A 720 25.77 43.44 59.94
C GLY A 720 24.65 42.58 59.38
N THR A 721 23.96 41.82 60.22
CA THR A 721 22.80 41.00 59.80
C THR A 721 21.50 41.64 60.27
N ILE A 722 20.39 41.35 59.61
CA ILE A 722 19.06 41.84 60.02
C ILE A 722 18.70 41.39 61.45
N ALA A 723 19.21 40.24 61.90
CA ALA A 723 19.03 39.73 63.25
C ALA A 723 19.95 40.41 64.28
N GLN A 724 21.10 40.94 63.86
CA GLN A 724 22.08 41.62 64.71
C GLN A 724 22.62 42.87 64.00
N PRO A 725 21.80 43.93 63.88
CA PRO A 725 22.21 45.14 63.19
C PRO A 725 23.19 45.95 64.05
N VAL A 726 24.18 46.55 63.40
CA VAL A 726 25.11 47.52 63.99
C VAL A 726 24.86 48.87 63.36
N PHE A 727 24.38 49.82 64.17
CA PHE A 727 24.26 51.23 63.78
C PHE A 727 25.52 52.00 64.20
N ARG A 728 26.07 52.77 63.27
CA ARG A 728 27.10 53.77 63.53
C ARG A 728 26.69 55.09 62.90
N GLY A 729 26.50 56.11 63.72
CA GLY A 729 26.01 57.39 63.24
C GLY A 729 26.04 58.45 64.32
N THR A 730 25.47 59.59 63.98
CA THR A 730 25.23 60.71 64.88
C THR A 730 23.76 60.76 65.27
N LEU A 731 23.51 61.16 66.50
CA LEU A 731 22.18 61.46 67.02
C LEU A 731 22.13 62.91 67.47
N ALA A 732 21.06 63.61 67.07
CA ALA A 732 20.76 64.96 67.52
C ALA A 732 19.35 64.97 68.10
N GLY A 733 19.22 65.36 69.36
CA GLY A 733 17.94 65.51 70.05
C GLY A 733 17.69 66.96 70.41
N GLU A 734 16.46 67.43 70.26
CA GLU A 734 16.00 68.75 70.67
C GLU A 734 14.84 68.64 71.65
N SER A 735 14.88 69.47 72.70
CA SER A 735 13.88 69.50 73.77
C SER A 735 13.66 68.13 74.43
N ILE A 736 14.73 67.38 74.64
CA ILE A 736 14.67 66.03 75.20
C ILE A 736 14.25 66.07 76.67
N VAL A 737 13.28 65.24 77.03
CA VAL A 737 12.87 64.99 78.43
C VAL A 737 12.92 63.49 78.67
N PHE A 738 13.65 63.06 79.69
CA PHE A 738 13.74 61.66 80.11
C PHE A 738 13.10 61.49 81.50
N SER A 739 12.01 60.73 81.59
CA SER A 739 11.30 60.45 82.86
C SER A 739 11.03 61.72 83.68
N SER A 740 10.44 62.74 83.04
CA SER A 740 10.19 64.08 83.60
C SER A 740 11.42 64.97 83.89
N VAL A 741 12.63 64.54 83.54
CA VAL A 741 13.87 65.34 83.66
C VAL A 741 14.21 65.98 82.30
N PRO A 742 14.19 67.32 82.17
CA PRO A 742 14.58 67.99 80.93
C PRO A 742 16.10 67.91 80.71
N LEU A 743 16.50 67.31 79.60
CA LEU A 743 17.88 67.20 79.14
C LEU A 743 18.23 68.27 78.08
N GLY A 744 17.23 68.91 77.47
CA GLY A 744 17.43 69.97 76.47
C GLY A 744 17.95 69.43 75.14
N SER A 745 19.01 70.03 74.57
CA SER A 745 19.62 69.54 73.34
C SER A 745 20.67 68.46 73.63
N VAL A 746 20.54 67.31 72.99
CA VAL A 746 21.44 66.16 73.15
C VAL A 746 22.15 65.89 71.83
N LYS A 747 23.45 65.61 71.87
CA LYS A 747 24.23 65.22 70.69
C LYS A 747 25.09 64.01 71.03
N GLY A 748 25.05 62.98 70.20
CA GLY A 748 25.71 61.69 70.40
C GLY A 748 26.38 61.17 69.14
#